data_AF-A0A1E4K8K0-F1
#
_entry.id   AF-A0A1E4K8K0-F1
#
_cell.length_a   1.000
_cell.length_b   1.000
_cell.length_c   1.000
_cell.angle_alpha   90.00
_cell.angle_beta   90.00
_cell.angle_gamma   90.00
#
_symmetry.space_group_name_H-M   'P 1'
#
loop_
_entity.id
_entity.type
_entity.pdbx_description
1 polymer ?
#
loop_
_entity_poly.entity_id
_entity_poly.type
_entity_poly.pdbx_seq_one_letter_code
_entity_poly.pdbx_strand_id
1 'polypeptide(L)'
;MDDITPSAREDAAPRVPWRLRLFGRLLESWIRIKPDPATPRSLLLPGVPVCYVTERYGLSDALILEQACREAGMPSALIPLQNVSTRRKRSYFATSMRNSLFWNPARRKPPMQPLAELIAQLDLLPDQDVQLVPVSIFVGRAPNRQSGWFSVLFSENWVVVGRFRRVLGLVLNGRDTHVQFSTPVSLRSVLAEEQGQPRERTVRKISRVLRAHFRRIRAAVIGPDLSHRRTVVDAVVNAEPVQEVINTTAVKESLTREQAMRRAHEYAVEIAADYSHPVVRSLSFLLSSFWNKLYDGVTMHHFDRVRAVAPGHEIIYVPCHRSHIDYLLVSWLLYTNGIVPPHIAAGVNLNLPLVGPLLRRGGAFFLRRSFKANALYSAVFTEYVSQLFARGVSMEYFIEGGRSRTGRLLQPKGGMIAMTLRAFLRESRRPVVFQPVYIGYEKLMEGNSYIGELSGQAKQKESLFGLLRSVKKLREHYGRVAVNFGEPVFLEDLLQQQAPDWRASAGEEKPEWFNRSVDALAERIQVSINGAADVNPINLLAVALLATPKHAMAESDLIAQLDLYKSLLAELPYAERITLTTMSPREIIAYGEKMQWIRRIRHPLGDVLTSEGKQATLLSYFRNNVLHLFAASAWIACCFINNRRMARASLQRLSRLIYPFIQSELFLPWDEAGFIERIQATIEFFVRRGVLSLDAEGRVLNRGAGQGDAAFQLRTLAHSLLQAFERYYIAIAVLVKHGPHTISAAELENLCTLTAQRLTLLHELNAPEFFDKSLFKGFIQQLRERKVIWTDDAGKLDFDAALVVVAKDAKVILSREIRHGILKLAPQPKTPAAVEAASDKAA
;
A
#
# COMPACT_ATOMS: atom_id res chain seq x y z
N MET A 1 -1.80 37.53 -76.48
CA MET A 1 -2.14 38.70 -75.64
C MET A 1 -2.83 38.13 -74.42
N ASP A 2 -2.03 38.05 -73.35
CA ASP A 2 -2.33 37.91 -71.93
C ASP A 2 -3.44 36.96 -71.46
N ASP A 3 -2.99 35.84 -70.88
CA ASP A 3 -3.79 35.00 -69.99
C ASP A 3 -3.44 35.33 -68.54
N ILE A 4 -4.37 35.96 -67.84
CA ILE A 4 -4.26 36.36 -66.43
C ILE A 4 -4.82 35.21 -65.59
N THR A 5 -3.93 34.40 -65.00
CA THR A 5 -4.28 33.48 -63.92
C THR A 5 -4.59 34.26 -62.63
N PRO A 6 -5.75 34.03 -61.97
CA PRO A 6 -6.06 34.68 -60.70
C PRO A 6 -5.29 34.03 -59.54
N SER A 7 -4.58 34.87 -58.79
CA SER A 7 -3.91 34.56 -57.51
C SER A 7 -4.88 33.88 -56.53
N ALA A 8 -4.56 32.63 -56.16
CA ALA A 8 -5.12 31.96 -55.00
C ALA A 8 -4.65 32.66 -53.72
N ARG A 9 -5.59 33.12 -52.89
CA ARG A 9 -5.31 33.58 -51.53
C ARG A 9 -4.81 32.40 -50.70
N GLU A 10 -3.57 32.47 -50.22
CA GLU A 10 -3.08 31.62 -49.13
C GLU A 10 -3.91 31.90 -47.87
N ASP A 11 -4.76 30.96 -47.48
CA ASP A 11 -5.52 31.02 -46.23
C ASP A 11 -4.54 31.01 -45.04
N ALA A 12 -4.40 32.16 -44.38
CA ALA A 12 -3.56 32.31 -43.20
C ALA A 12 -3.97 31.30 -42.11
N ALA A 13 -3.01 30.49 -41.65
CA ALA A 13 -3.23 29.50 -40.60
C ALA A 13 -3.97 30.13 -39.39
N PRO A 14 -5.04 29.51 -38.88
CA PRO A 14 -5.88 30.14 -37.88
C PRO A 14 -5.11 30.40 -36.58
N ARG A 15 -5.15 31.64 -36.08
CA ARG A 15 -4.40 32.08 -34.88
C ARG A 15 -5.33 32.35 -33.70
N VAL A 16 -4.88 32.01 -32.49
CA VAL A 16 -5.57 32.37 -31.24
C VAL A 16 -5.75 33.90 -31.15
N PRO A 17 -6.95 34.41 -30.80
CA PRO A 17 -7.19 35.85 -30.69
C PRO A 17 -6.21 36.58 -29.76
N TRP A 18 -5.73 37.76 -30.17
CA TRP A 18 -4.69 38.51 -29.44
C TRP A 18 -5.06 38.82 -27.98
N ARG A 19 -6.34 39.15 -27.71
CA ARG A 19 -6.83 39.41 -26.34
C ARG A 19 -6.65 38.19 -25.45
N LEU A 20 -6.95 37.00 -25.96
CA LEU A 20 -6.81 35.75 -25.21
C LEU A 20 -5.33 35.38 -24.99
N ARG A 21 -4.46 35.68 -25.96
CA ARG A 21 -3.00 35.53 -25.80
C ARG A 21 -2.44 36.44 -24.70
N LEU A 22 -2.89 37.69 -24.63
CA LEU A 22 -2.48 38.63 -23.59
C LEU A 22 -2.94 38.17 -22.20
N PHE A 23 -4.22 37.78 -22.06
CA PHE A 23 -4.73 37.24 -20.79
C PHE A 23 -4.05 35.92 -20.40
N GLY A 24 -3.70 35.06 -21.37
CA GLY A 24 -2.93 33.85 -21.15
C GLY A 24 -1.55 34.15 -20.56
N ARG A 25 -0.79 35.07 -21.18
CA ARG A 25 0.54 35.47 -20.68
C ARG A 25 0.52 36.05 -19.27
N LEU A 26 -0.51 36.83 -18.92
CA LEU A 26 -0.67 37.34 -17.55
C LEU A 26 -0.92 36.20 -16.55
N LEU A 27 -1.76 35.23 -16.92
CA LEU A 27 -2.07 34.08 -16.07
C LEU A 27 -0.91 33.09 -15.92
N GLU A 28 -0.04 32.96 -16.92
CA GLU A 28 1.11 32.02 -16.89
C GLU A 28 2.00 32.21 -15.65
N SER A 29 2.21 33.45 -15.21
CA SER A 29 3.03 33.74 -14.02
C SER A 29 2.40 33.28 -12.68
N TRP A 30 1.08 33.08 -12.68
CA TRP A 30 0.29 32.71 -11.50
C TRP A 30 -0.21 31.26 -11.53
N ILE A 31 -0.22 30.63 -12.70
CA ILE A 31 -0.72 29.27 -12.89
C ILE A 31 0.45 28.34 -13.21
N ARG A 32 0.63 27.32 -12.37
CA ARG A 32 1.51 26.19 -12.66
C ARG A 32 0.61 24.97 -12.89
N ILE A 33 0.60 24.48 -14.12
CA ILE A 33 -0.24 23.36 -14.52
C ILE A 33 0.51 22.07 -14.26
N LYS A 34 -0.19 21.12 -13.64
CA LYS A 34 0.21 19.72 -13.59
C LYS A 34 -0.69 18.95 -14.54
N PRO A 35 -0.22 18.60 -15.75
CA PRO A 35 -0.99 17.78 -16.67
C PRO A 35 -1.09 16.34 -16.15
N ASP A 36 -2.22 15.71 -16.41
CA ASP A 36 -2.49 14.33 -16.05
C ASP A 36 -3.21 13.59 -17.20
N PRO A 37 -2.63 12.52 -17.77
CA PRO A 37 -1.31 11.97 -17.48
C PRO A 37 -0.17 12.94 -17.86
N ALA A 38 1.06 12.66 -17.43
CA ALA A 38 2.22 13.52 -17.69
C ALA A 38 2.46 13.76 -19.20
N THR A 39 2.10 12.78 -20.04
CA THR A 39 2.24 12.80 -21.51
C THR A 39 0.90 12.55 -22.19
N PRO A 40 -0.06 13.50 -22.16
CA PRO A 40 -1.42 13.28 -22.66
C PRO A 40 -1.47 13.12 -24.19
N ARG A 41 -0.45 13.58 -24.91
CA ARG A 41 -0.34 13.40 -26.36
C ARG A 41 -0.28 11.92 -26.78
N SER A 42 0.25 11.05 -25.91
CA SER A 42 0.29 9.60 -26.16
C SER A 42 -1.11 8.97 -26.26
N LEU A 43 -2.14 9.64 -25.73
CA LEU A 43 -3.52 9.15 -25.77
C LEU A 43 -4.22 9.42 -27.10
N LEU A 44 -3.73 10.37 -27.90
CA LEU A 44 -4.41 10.84 -29.11
C LEU A 44 -4.26 9.86 -30.26
N LEU A 45 -5.34 9.66 -31.02
CA LEU A 45 -5.30 8.98 -32.31
C LEU A 45 -4.57 9.87 -33.35
N PRO A 46 -3.52 9.36 -34.03
CA PRO A 46 -2.80 10.12 -35.05
C PRO A 46 -3.72 10.55 -36.19
N GLY A 47 -3.58 11.79 -36.67
CA GLY A 47 -4.32 12.30 -37.84
C GLY A 47 -5.81 12.64 -37.61
N VAL A 48 -6.39 12.31 -36.45
CA VAL A 48 -7.81 12.59 -36.14
C VAL A 48 -7.96 13.94 -35.42
N PRO A 49 -8.80 14.87 -35.91
CA PRO A 49 -9.10 16.14 -35.24
C PRO A 49 -9.58 16.00 -33.80
N VAL A 50 -9.04 16.84 -32.90
CA VAL A 50 -9.31 16.79 -31.45
C VAL A 50 -10.32 17.84 -31.04
N CYS A 51 -11.41 17.43 -30.38
CA CYS A 51 -12.35 18.32 -29.73
C CYS A 51 -12.39 18.11 -28.21
N TYR A 52 -12.06 19.14 -27.44
CA TYR A 52 -12.04 19.06 -25.97
C TYR A 52 -13.42 19.28 -25.35
N VAL A 53 -13.72 18.52 -24.30
CA VAL A 53 -14.96 18.66 -23.55
C VAL A 53 -14.65 19.00 -22.10
N THR A 54 -15.23 20.06 -21.55
CA THR A 54 -15.06 20.43 -20.13
C THR A 54 -16.36 20.26 -19.31
N GLU A 55 -16.24 20.14 -17.97
CA GLU A 55 -17.42 20.10 -17.09
C GLU A 55 -18.21 21.43 -17.16
N ARG A 56 -17.49 22.56 -17.11
CA ARG A 56 -18.07 23.90 -16.98
C ARG A 56 -17.50 24.87 -18.00
N TYR A 57 -18.33 25.78 -18.46
CA TYR A 57 -17.89 26.90 -19.29
C TYR A 57 -17.34 28.05 -18.42
N GLY A 58 -16.12 28.50 -18.71
CA GLY A 58 -15.50 29.66 -18.08
C GLY A 58 -14.29 30.17 -18.87
N LEU A 59 -14.09 31.50 -18.90
CA LEU A 59 -12.93 32.11 -19.56
C LEU A 59 -11.61 31.62 -18.95
N SER A 60 -11.54 31.52 -17.62
CA SER A 60 -10.36 30.98 -16.94
C SER A 60 -10.09 29.53 -17.33
N ASP A 61 -11.14 28.72 -17.46
CA ASP A 61 -11.01 27.29 -17.76
C ASP A 61 -10.54 27.10 -19.21
N ALA A 62 -11.00 27.97 -20.12
CA ALA A 62 -10.53 28.00 -21.50
C ALA A 62 -9.06 28.42 -21.63
N LEU A 63 -8.61 29.39 -20.82
CA LEU A 63 -7.21 29.85 -20.79
C LEU A 63 -6.29 28.80 -20.15
N ILE A 64 -6.73 28.15 -19.06
CA ILE A 64 -6.02 27.03 -18.44
C ILE A 64 -5.91 25.87 -19.43
N LEU A 65 -7.01 25.52 -20.11
CA LEU A 65 -7.02 24.47 -21.13
C LEU A 65 -6.03 24.79 -22.25
N GLU A 66 -6.03 26.02 -22.77
CA GLU A 66 -5.08 26.42 -23.81
C GLU A 66 -3.63 26.32 -23.36
N GLN A 67 -3.33 26.82 -22.15
CA GLN A 67 -2.00 26.73 -21.57
C GLN A 67 -1.58 25.26 -21.39
N ALA A 68 -2.48 24.41 -20.88
CA ALA A 68 -2.23 22.97 -20.70
C ALA A 68 -1.98 22.27 -22.04
N CYS A 69 -2.78 22.58 -23.07
CA CYS A 69 -2.59 22.05 -24.41
C CYS A 69 -1.20 22.43 -24.95
N ARG A 70 -0.79 23.70 -24.78
CA ARG A 70 0.52 24.17 -25.23
C ARG A 70 1.68 23.50 -24.48
N GLU A 71 1.61 23.43 -23.15
CA GLU A 71 2.65 22.81 -22.31
C GLU A 71 2.79 21.30 -22.59
N ALA A 72 1.68 20.62 -22.90
CA ALA A 72 1.67 19.19 -23.20
C ALA A 72 1.83 18.85 -24.70
N GLY A 73 2.05 19.85 -25.56
CA GLY A 73 2.20 19.66 -27.00
C GLY A 73 0.94 19.13 -27.73
N MET A 74 -0.25 19.42 -27.19
CA MET A 74 -1.56 19.05 -27.74
C MET A 74 -2.09 20.14 -28.71
N PRO A 75 -3.04 19.81 -29.61
CA PRO A 75 -3.69 20.81 -30.46
C PRO A 75 -4.38 21.92 -29.66
N SER A 76 -4.33 23.16 -30.13
CA SER A 76 -4.94 24.31 -29.46
C SER A 76 -6.46 24.13 -29.30
N ALA A 77 -6.97 24.47 -28.12
CA ALA A 77 -8.40 24.45 -27.81
C ALA A 77 -9.12 25.71 -28.34
N LEU A 78 -8.38 26.80 -28.54
CA LEU A 78 -8.92 28.11 -28.92
C LEU A 78 -8.94 28.36 -30.43
N ILE A 79 -8.48 27.40 -31.23
CA ILE A 79 -8.47 27.44 -32.69
C ILE A 79 -9.62 26.55 -33.21
N PRO A 80 -10.23 26.85 -34.38
CA PRO A 80 -11.21 25.97 -35.03
C PRO A 80 -10.66 24.55 -35.26
N LEU A 81 -11.57 23.56 -35.30
CA LEU A 81 -11.20 22.20 -35.70
C LEU A 81 -10.64 22.20 -37.12
N GLN A 82 -9.41 21.69 -37.27
CA GLN A 82 -8.79 21.53 -38.58
C GLN A 82 -9.46 20.38 -39.33
N ASN A 83 -9.58 20.50 -40.64
CA ASN A 83 -10.12 19.48 -41.55
C ASN A 83 -11.59 19.10 -41.35
N VAL A 84 -12.34 19.84 -40.52
CA VAL A 84 -13.79 19.70 -40.38
C VAL A 84 -14.44 21.06 -40.63
N SER A 85 -15.34 21.14 -41.61
CA SER A 85 -16.04 22.39 -42.00
C SER A 85 -17.08 22.80 -40.96
N THR A 86 -16.62 23.25 -39.79
CA THR A 86 -17.47 23.67 -38.69
C THR A 86 -17.63 25.19 -38.66
N ARG A 87 -18.84 25.70 -38.38
CA ARG A 87 -19.05 27.12 -38.02
C ARG A 87 -18.43 27.50 -36.66
N ARG A 88 -17.75 26.56 -35.99
CA ARG A 88 -17.26 26.72 -34.61
C ARG A 88 -15.88 27.36 -34.66
N LYS A 89 -15.73 28.47 -33.93
CA LYS A 89 -14.47 29.22 -33.85
C LYS A 89 -13.42 28.61 -32.91
N ARG A 90 -13.75 27.50 -32.24
CA ARG A 90 -12.95 26.86 -31.19
C ARG A 90 -13.19 25.35 -31.19
N SER A 91 -12.18 24.59 -30.83
CA SER A 91 -12.18 23.12 -30.73
C SER A 91 -12.55 22.61 -29.33
N TYR A 92 -13.31 23.37 -28.52
CA TYR A 92 -13.82 22.90 -27.23
C TYR A 92 -15.28 23.28 -26.95
N PHE A 93 -15.95 22.51 -26.09
CA PHE A 93 -17.24 22.86 -25.49
C PHE A 93 -17.37 22.36 -24.04
N ALA A 94 -18.40 22.83 -23.33
CA ALA A 94 -18.67 22.43 -21.95
C ALA A 94 -20.01 21.70 -21.81
N THR A 95 -20.08 20.73 -20.91
CA THR A 95 -21.30 19.94 -20.63
C THR A 95 -22.32 20.69 -19.77
N SER A 96 -21.88 21.69 -18.99
CA SER A 96 -22.77 22.56 -18.20
C SER A 96 -22.38 24.03 -18.34
N MET A 97 -23.39 24.90 -18.39
CA MET A 97 -23.21 26.36 -18.34
C MET A 97 -23.69 26.90 -16.99
N ARG A 98 -22.94 27.82 -16.40
CA ARG A 98 -23.31 28.47 -15.13
C ARG A 98 -24.32 29.58 -15.39
N ASN A 99 -25.36 29.68 -14.56
CA ASN A 99 -26.28 30.82 -14.57
C ASN A 99 -25.48 32.11 -14.34
N SER A 100 -25.43 32.97 -15.35
CA SER A 100 -24.98 34.35 -15.18
C SER A 100 -26.22 35.22 -15.03
N LEU A 101 -26.27 35.96 -13.92
CA LEU A 101 -27.36 36.91 -13.61
C LEU A 101 -27.47 38.05 -14.65
N PHE A 102 -26.41 38.28 -15.45
CA PHE A 102 -26.26 39.45 -16.32
C PHE A 102 -26.21 39.13 -17.82
N TRP A 103 -26.52 37.88 -18.22
CA TRP A 103 -26.50 37.49 -19.64
C TRP A 103 -27.87 37.03 -20.11
N ASN A 104 -28.36 37.73 -21.15
CA ASN A 104 -29.71 37.66 -21.70
C ASN A 104 -30.15 36.19 -21.96
N PRO A 105 -31.25 35.71 -21.35
CA PRO A 105 -31.74 34.34 -21.51
C PRO A 105 -31.98 33.93 -22.98
N ALA A 106 -32.35 34.88 -23.83
CA ALA A 106 -32.72 34.66 -25.23
C ALA A 106 -31.56 34.30 -26.19
N ARG A 107 -30.30 34.49 -25.79
CA ARG A 107 -29.12 34.13 -26.61
C ARG A 107 -28.48 32.79 -26.22
N ARG A 108 -29.18 31.96 -25.44
CA ARG A 108 -28.64 30.70 -24.89
C ARG A 108 -28.88 29.53 -25.84
N LYS A 109 -27.80 29.08 -26.49
CA LYS A 109 -27.75 27.75 -27.11
C LYS A 109 -27.79 26.66 -26.03
N PRO A 110 -28.62 25.60 -26.13
CA PRO A 110 -28.63 24.53 -25.13
C PRO A 110 -27.26 23.84 -25.01
N PRO A 111 -26.89 23.30 -23.83
CA PRO A 111 -25.56 22.72 -23.57
C PRO A 111 -25.15 21.61 -24.56
N MET A 112 -26.14 20.98 -25.19
CA MET A 112 -25.98 19.84 -26.08
C MET A 112 -25.86 20.22 -27.56
N GLN A 113 -26.19 21.46 -27.93
CA GLN A 113 -26.12 21.94 -29.32
C GLN A 113 -24.71 21.86 -29.92
N PRO A 114 -23.63 22.22 -29.18
CA PRO A 114 -22.25 21.90 -29.55
C PRO A 114 -21.98 20.51 -30.11
N LEU A 115 -22.50 19.49 -29.43
CA LEU A 115 -22.26 18.09 -29.75
C LEU A 115 -23.18 17.64 -30.89
N ALA A 116 -24.42 18.11 -30.89
CA ALA A 116 -25.36 17.86 -31.98
C ALA A 116 -24.86 18.45 -33.32
N GLU A 117 -24.34 19.68 -33.32
CA GLU A 117 -23.75 20.31 -34.51
C GLU A 117 -22.56 19.51 -35.07
N LEU A 118 -21.74 18.94 -34.18
CA LEU A 118 -20.58 18.13 -34.56
C LEU A 118 -21.00 16.77 -35.15
N ILE A 119 -21.99 16.10 -34.54
CA ILE A 119 -22.53 14.84 -35.06
C ILE A 119 -23.20 15.06 -36.42
N ALA A 120 -24.01 16.11 -36.58
CA ALA A 120 -24.65 16.44 -37.85
C ALA A 120 -23.64 16.69 -38.98
N GLN A 121 -22.46 17.23 -38.67
CA GLN A 121 -21.39 17.41 -39.66
C GLN A 121 -20.69 16.11 -40.03
N LEU A 122 -20.48 15.21 -39.07
CA LEU A 122 -19.93 13.88 -39.32
C LEU A 122 -20.87 13.00 -40.15
N ASP A 123 -22.17 13.23 -40.08
CA ASP A 123 -23.15 12.58 -40.96
C ASP A 123 -22.98 13.01 -42.43
N LEU A 124 -22.52 14.25 -42.68
CA LEU A 124 -22.28 14.78 -44.03
C LEU A 124 -20.93 14.38 -44.63
N LEU A 125 -20.00 13.90 -43.79
CA LEU A 125 -18.60 13.61 -44.15
C LEU A 125 -18.24 12.21 -43.65
N PRO A 126 -18.61 11.14 -44.36
CA PRO A 126 -18.51 9.76 -43.88
C PRO A 126 -17.07 9.31 -43.56
N ASP A 127 -16.09 9.81 -44.31
CA ASP A 127 -14.67 9.44 -44.18
C ASP A 127 -13.92 10.23 -43.07
N GLN A 128 -14.60 11.17 -42.41
CA GLN A 128 -13.98 11.95 -41.33
C GLN A 128 -14.35 11.42 -39.95
N ASP A 129 -13.44 11.57 -38.99
CA ASP A 129 -13.68 11.29 -37.57
C ASP A 129 -13.25 12.50 -36.73
N VAL A 130 -13.82 12.61 -35.53
CA VAL A 130 -13.42 13.58 -34.52
C VAL A 130 -13.33 12.86 -33.18
N GLN A 131 -12.19 12.98 -32.51
CA GLN A 131 -11.98 12.43 -31.18
C GLN A 131 -12.37 13.46 -30.10
N LEU A 132 -13.29 13.08 -29.21
CA LEU A 132 -13.64 13.85 -28.02
C LEU A 132 -12.67 13.56 -26.90
N VAL A 133 -12.06 14.61 -26.33
CA VAL A 133 -11.15 14.49 -25.18
C VAL A 133 -11.79 15.16 -23.97
N PRO A 134 -12.32 14.39 -22.99
CA PRO A 134 -12.81 14.97 -21.74
C PRO A 134 -11.66 15.56 -20.92
N VAL A 135 -11.75 16.84 -20.57
CA VAL A 135 -10.76 17.56 -19.77
C VAL A 135 -11.38 18.09 -18.49
N SER A 136 -10.85 17.63 -17.36
CA SER A 136 -11.24 18.08 -16.02
C SER A 136 -10.21 19.06 -15.48
N ILE A 137 -10.66 20.24 -15.03
CA ILE A 137 -9.78 21.32 -14.56
C ILE A 137 -10.08 21.59 -13.08
N PHE A 138 -9.06 21.44 -12.24
CA PHE A 138 -9.16 21.60 -10.79
C PHE A 138 -8.18 22.66 -10.30
N VAL A 139 -8.71 23.80 -9.85
CA VAL A 139 -7.90 24.90 -9.27
C VAL A 139 -8.01 24.86 -7.74
N GLY A 140 -6.95 24.43 -7.06
CA GLY A 140 -6.87 24.45 -5.59
C GLY A 140 -7.72 23.44 -4.83
N ARG A 141 -8.33 22.47 -5.52
CA ARG A 141 -8.90 21.19 -5.04
C ARG A 141 -9.90 21.20 -3.86
N ALA A 142 -10.30 22.37 -3.37
CA ALA A 142 -11.28 22.47 -2.28
C ALA A 142 -12.69 21.99 -2.69
N PRO A 143 -13.38 21.21 -1.84
CA PRO A 143 -14.80 20.92 -1.99
C PRO A 143 -15.63 22.19 -2.04
N ASN A 144 -16.86 22.08 -2.57
CA ASN A 144 -17.72 23.21 -2.88
C ASN A 144 -17.76 24.22 -1.73
N ARG A 145 -17.46 25.48 -2.06
CA ARG A 145 -17.24 26.59 -1.13
C ARG A 145 -18.48 26.90 -0.28
N GLN A 146 -18.54 26.32 0.92
CA GLN A 146 -19.16 26.94 2.08
C GLN A 146 -18.20 26.76 3.27
N SER A 147 -17.75 27.87 3.86
CA SER A 147 -16.91 28.00 5.06
C SER A 147 -15.38 27.75 4.96
N GLY A 148 -14.60 28.67 5.57
CA GLY A 148 -13.17 28.59 5.89
C GLY A 148 -12.20 28.78 4.71
N TRP A 149 -11.81 30.00 4.31
CA TRP A 149 -10.91 30.91 5.03
C TRP A 149 -11.25 32.40 4.82
N PHE A 150 -12.32 32.70 4.08
CA PHE A 150 -12.71 34.07 3.73
C PHE A 150 -13.49 34.81 4.82
N SER A 151 -14.05 34.11 5.80
CA SER A 151 -14.82 34.74 6.89
C SER A 151 -13.96 35.42 7.95
N VAL A 152 -12.64 35.19 7.96
CA VAL A 152 -11.72 35.76 8.96
C VAL A 152 -10.96 36.98 8.42
N LEU A 153 -10.87 37.14 7.09
CA LEU A 153 -10.14 38.27 6.48
C LEU A 153 -11.05 39.39 5.96
N PHE A 154 -12.38 39.21 5.96
CA PHE A 154 -13.33 40.18 5.41
C PHE A 154 -14.69 40.11 6.14
N SER A 155 -14.70 40.30 7.46
CA SER A 155 -15.93 40.70 8.15
C SER A 155 -16.03 42.22 8.11
N GLU A 156 -17.23 42.69 7.75
CA GLU A 156 -17.68 44.08 7.59
C GLU A 156 -17.38 44.73 6.23
N ASN A 157 -18.44 44.77 5.42
CA ASN A 157 -18.63 45.52 4.19
C ASN A 157 -17.77 45.11 2.98
N TRP A 158 -18.37 44.30 2.09
CA TRP A 158 -18.34 44.47 0.62
C TRP A 158 -19.25 43.41 -0.03
N VAL A 159 -20.39 43.84 -0.59
CA VAL A 159 -21.44 42.99 -1.22
C VAL A 159 -21.11 42.65 -2.69
N VAL A 160 -19.91 42.94 -3.16
CA VAL A 160 -19.40 42.54 -4.49
C VAL A 160 -18.17 41.69 -4.16
N VAL A 161 -17.97 40.44 -4.60
CA VAL A 161 -17.65 40.09 -5.99
C VAL A 161 -17.63 38.57 -6.23
N GLY A 162 -18.33 38.07 -7.25
CA GLY A 162 -18.16 36.70 -7.76
C GLY A 162 -16.93 36.49 -8.66
N ARG A 163 -16.57 37.49 -9.50
CA ARG A 163 -15.44 37.45 -10.45
C ARG A 163 -14.07 37.67 -9.78
N PHE A 164 -13.94 38.64 -8.86
CA PHE A 164 -12.71 38.89 -8.10
C PHE A 164 -12.35 37.71 -7.18
N ARG A 165 -13.34 37.00 -6.62
CA ARG A 165 -13.10 35.75 -5.85
C ARG A 165 -12.51 34.61 -6.70
N ARG A 166 -12.76 34.58 -8.02
CA ARG A 166 -12.16 33.60 -8.93
C ARG A 166 -10.73 34.02 -9.31
N VAL A 167 -10.51 35.31 -9.55
CA VAL A 167 -9.16 35.87 -9.78
C VAL A 167 -8.28 35.67 -8.55
N LEU A 168 -8.77 36.00 -7.34
CA LEU A 168 -8.06 35.77 -6.09
C LEU A 168 -7.84 34.26 -5.81
N GLY A 169 -8.83 33.42 -6.15
CA GLY A 169 -8.65 31.97 -6.11
C GLY A 169 -7.57 31.47 -7.07
N LEU A 170 -7.44 32.06 -8.25
CA LEU A 170 -6.36 31.80 -9.21
C LEU A 170 -5.01 32.33 -8.72
N VAL A 171 -4.97 33.49 -8.07
CA VAL A 171 -3.73 34.04 -7.51
C VAL A 171 -3.23 33.19 -6.33
N LEU A 172 -4.13 32.76 -5.44
CA LEU A 172 -3.77 31.98 -4.25
C LEU A 172 -3.57 30.47 -4.55
N ASN A 173 -4.32 29.92 -5.50
CA ASN A 173 -4.35 28.47 -5.78
C ASN A 173 -3.91 28.09 -7.20
N GLY A 174 -3.61 29.04 -8.08
CA GLY A 174 -3.26 28.78 -9.47
C GLY A 174 -1.99 27.96 -9.64
N ARG A 175 -1.04 28.06 -8.69
CA ARG A 175 0.16 27.20 -8.66
C ARG A 175 -0.13 25.73 -8.36
N ASP A 176 -1.35 25.41 -7.90
CA ASP A 176 -1.86 24.05 -7.68
C ASP A 176 -3.07 23.80 -8.60
N THR A 177 -2.84 23.93 -9.90
CA THR A 177 -3.84 23.66 -10.95
C THR A 177 -3.57 22.31 -11.59
N HIS A 178 -4.51 21.38 -11.43
CA HIS A 178 -4.47 20.05 -12.05
C HIS A 178 -5.35 20.03 -13.29
N VAL A 179 -4.82 19.57 -14.42
CA VAL A 179 -5.57 19.45 -15.67
C VAL A 179 -5.48 18.01 -16.12
N GLN A 180 -6.62 17.30 -16.04
CA GLN A 180 -6.69 15.90 -16.39
C GLN A 180 -7.31 15.70 -17.77
N PHE A 181 -6.52 15.20 -18.70
CA PHE A 181 -6.93 14.72 -20.02
C PHE A 181 -7.35 13.26 -19.91
N SER A 182 -8.61 12.96 -20.21
CA SER A 182 -9.13 11.59 -20.21
C SER A 182 -8.93 10.91 -21.56
N THR A 183 -9.05 9.59 -21.60
CA THR A 183 -8.98 8.79 -22.83
C THR A 183 -9.89 9.37 -23.91
N PRO A 184 -9.37 9.63 -25.12
CA PRO A 184 -10.17 10.13 -26.23
C PRO A 184 -11.23 9.12 -26.66
N VAL A 185 -12.38 9.63 -27.08
CA VAL A 185 -13.49 8.83 -27.62
C VAL A 185 -13.69 9.21 -29.07
N SER A 186 -13.52 8.27 -29.99
CA SER A 186 -13.88 8.44 -31.40
C SER A 186 -15.39 8.66 -31.52
N LEU A 187 -15.81 9.75 -32.14
CA LEU A 187 -17.24 9.96 -32.40
C LEU A 187 -17.75 9.03 -33.48
N ARG A 188 -16.93 8.71 -34.49
CA ARG A 188 -17.31 7.79 -35.56
C ARG A 188 -17.61 6.40 -35.01
N SER A 189 -16.76 5.86 -34.13
CA SER A 189 -16.99 4.53 -33.54
C SER A 189 -18.31 4.48 -32.76
N VAL A 190 -18.59 5.52 -31.95
CA VAL A 190 -19.84 5.62 -31.19
C VAL A 190 -21.06 5.75 -32.11
N LEU A 191 -20.95 6.49 -33.22
CA LEU A 191 -22.03 6.62 -34.19
C LEU A 191 -22.27 5.31 -34.97
N ALA A 192 -21.23 4.51 -35.19
CA ALA A 192 -21.31 3.19 -35.82
C ALA A 192 -21.97 2.16 -34.89
N GLU A 193 -21.65 2.17 -33.60
CA GLU A 193 -22.29 1.30 -32.59
C GLU A 193 -23.79 1.61 -32.40
N GLU A 194 -24.19 2.87 -32.60
CA GLU A 194 -25.57 3.35 -32.42
C GLU A 194 -26.34 3.46 -33.75
N GLN A 195 -25.93 2.72 -34.79
CA GLN A 195 -26.63 2.68 -36.08
C GLN A 195 -28.14 2.38 -35.90
N GLY A 196 -28.99 3.17 -36.55
CA GLY A 196 -30.45 3.04 -36.48
C GLY A 196 -31.15 3.80 -35.35
N GLN A 197 -30.43 4.43 -34.41
CA GLN A 197 -31.07 5.28 -33.38
C GLN A 197 -31.20 6.75 -33.80
N PRO A 198 -32.23 7.47 -33.33
CA PRO A 198 -32.34 8.91 -33.54
C PRO A 198 -31.13 9.66 -32.97
N ARG A 199 -30.52 10.56 -33.76
CA ARG A 199 -29.30 11.30 -33.38
C ARG A 199 -29.44 12.05 -32.05
N GLU A 200 -30.63 12.55 -31.74
CA GLU A 200 -30.91 13.19 -30.45
C GLU A 200 -30.66 12.26 -29.25
N ARG A 201 -31.01 10.98 -29.38
CA ARG A 201 -30.81 9.96 -28.34
C ARG A 201 -29.32 9.69 -28.15
N THR A 202 -28.56 9.60 -29.24
CA THR A 202 -27.09 9.45 -29.20
C THR A 202 -26.43 10.65 -28.51
N VAL A 203 -26.82 11.89 -28.86
CA VAL A 203 -26.31 13.11 -28.21
C VAL A 203 -26.63 13.10 -26.70
N ARG A 204 -27.84 12.71 -26.30
CA ARG A 204 -28.24 12.56 -24.88
C ARG A 204 -27.41 11.49 -24.17
N LYS A 205 -27.18 10.34 -24.80
CA LYS A 205 -26.36 9.24 -24.26
C LYS A 205 -24.92 9.70 -24.01
N ILE A 206 -24.25 10.26 -25.02
CA ILE A 206 -22.87 10.78 -24.90
C ILE A 206 -22.79 11.85 -23.81
N SER A 207 -23.73 12.80 -23.79
CA SER A 207 -23.77 13.85 -22.77
C SER A 207 -23.98 13.31 -21.35
N ARG A 208 -24.76 12.22 -21.19
CA ARG A 208 -24.96 11.55 -19.89
C ARG A 208 -23.70 10.82 -19.44
N VAL A 209 -23.03 10.11 -20.34
CA VAL A 209 -21.77 9.41 -20.09
C VAL A 209 -20.68 10.41 -19.68
N LEU A 210 -20.50 11.50 -20.44
CA LEU A 210 -19.54 12.56 -20.11
C LEU A 210 -19.81 13.19 -18.73
N ARG A 211 -21.08 13.48 -18.40
CA ARG A 211 -21.44 13.99 -17.06
C ARG A 211 -21.16 12.98 -15.96
N ALA A 212 -21.44 11.70 -16.19
CA ALA A 212 -21.10 10.64 -15.24
C ALA A 212 -19.59 10.52 -15.03
N HIS A 213 -18.81 10.58 -16.12
CA HIS A 213 -17.35 10.60 -16.12
C HIS A 213 -16.78 11.76 -15.30
N PHE A 214 -17.20 13.00 -15.58
CA PHE A 214 -16.77 14.17 -14.81
C PHE A 214 -17.10 14.06 -13.32
N ARG A 215 -18.28 13.51 -12.97
CA ARG A 215 -18.64 13.28 -11.57
C ARG A 215 -17.74 12.25 -10.89
N ARG A 216 -17.38 11.15 -11.56
CA ARG A 216 -16.47 10.11 -11.01
C ARG A 216 -15.07 10.68 -10.77
N ILE A 217 -14.51 11.38 -11.77
CA ILE A 217 -13.21 12.04 -11.62
C ILE A 217 -13.24 13.06 -10.49
N ARG A 218 -14.26 13.91 -10.44
CA ARG A 218 -14.39 14.91 -9.38
C ARG A 218 -14.45 14.28 -7.99
N ALA A 219 -15.18 13.18 -7.84
CA ALA A 219 -15.24 12.44 -6.58
C ALA A 219 -13.87 11.86 -6.18
N ALA A 220 -13.07 11.38 -7.14
CA ALA A 220 -11.72 10.88 -6.86
C ALA A 220 -10.71 12.01 -6.49
N VAL A 221 -10.83 13.17 -7.12
CA VAL A 221 -9.89 14.30 -6.94
C VAL A 221 -10.25 15.17 -5.72
N ILE A 222 -11.53 15.44 -5.50
CA ILE A 222 -12.02 16.35 -4.46
C ILE A 222 -12.56 15.58 -3.24
N GLY A 223 -13.02 14.34 -3.43
CA GLY A 223 -13.80 13.59 -2.44
C GLY A 223 -15.30 13.89 -2.50
N PRO A 224 -16.12 13.12 -1.77
CA PRO A 224 -17.54 13.44 -1.57
C PRO A 224 -17.71 14.73 -0.76
N ASP A 225 -18.92 15.29 -0.73
CA ASP A 225 -19.22 16.43 0.15
C ASP A 225 -19.15 15.96 1.61
N LEU A 226 -18.10 16.38 2.32
CA LEU A 226 -17.85 15.97 3.69
C LEU A 226 -18.76 16.78 4.60
N SER A 227 -19.81 16.14 5.11
CA SER A 227 -20.68 16.76 6.12
C SER A 227 -19.85 17.16 7.34
N HIS A 228 -20.24 18.26 7.99
CA HIS A 228 -19.62 18.68 9.24
C HIS A 228 -19.58 17.52 10.23
N ARG A 229 -18.49 17.41 11.01
CA ARG A 229 -18.28 16.37 12.03
C ARG A 229 -19.53 16.12 12.89
N ARG A 230 -20.22 17.19 13.28
CA ARG A 230 -21.46 17.14 14.05
C ARG A 230 -22.55 16.32 13.34
N THR A 231 -22.80 16.56 12.06
CA THR A 231 -23.78 15.80 11.26
C THR A 231 -23.45 14.32 11.20
N VAL A 232 -22.17 13.96 11.05
CA VAL A 232 -21.73 12.56 11.04
C VAL A 232 -21.95 11.91 12.40
N VAL A 233 -21.57 12.61 13.47
CA VAL A 233 -21.74 12.15 14.85
C VAL A 233 -23.22 11.93 15.17
N ASP A 234 -24.08 12.90 14.84
CA ASP A 234 -25.52 12.80 15.08
C ASP A 234 -26.13 11.65 14.27
N ALA A 235 -25.70 11.45 13.02
CA ALA A 235 -26.15 10.31 12.21
C ALA A 235 -25.75 8.95 12.81
N VAL A 236 -24.54 8.83 13.36
CA VAL A 236 -24.07 7.60 14.02
C VAL A 236 -24.89 7.29 15.26
N VAL A 237 -25.07 8.28 16.14
CA VAL A 237 -25.77 8.07 17.40
C VAL A 237 -27.25 7.74 17.17
N ASN A 238 -27.86 8.33 16.14
CA ASN A 238 -29.27 8.09 15.80
C ASN A 238 -29.51 6.84 14.94
N ALA A 239 -28.46 6.12 14.54
CA ALA A 239 -28.61 4.90 13.75
C ALA A 239 -29.26 3.78 14.59
N GLU A 240 -30.14 3.00 13.97
CA GLU A 240 -30.88 1.90 14.61
C GLU A 240 -29.96 0.90 15.35
N PRO A 241 -28.86 0.37 14.75
CA PRO A 241 -27.97 -0.55 15.46
C PRO A 241 -27.31 0.05 16.71
N VAL A 242 -27.12 1.38 16.72
CA VAL A 242 -26.55 2.09 17.87
C VAL A 242 -27.62 2.33 18.93
N GLN A 243 -28.85 2.68 18.54
CA GLN A 243 -29.98 2.85 19.45
C GLN A 243 -30.32 1.56 20.20
N GLU A 244 -30.31 0.41 19.52
CA GLU A 244 -30.52 -0.90 20.15
C GLU A 244 -29.48 -1.21 21.23
N VAL A 245 -28.22 -0.94 20.94
CA VAL A 245 -27.12 -1.15 21.89
C VAL A 245 -27.18 -0.14 23.03
N ILE A 246 -27.59 1.11 22.78
CA ILE A 246 -27.83 2.11 23.84
C ILE A 246 -28.90 1.60 24.81
N ASN A 247 -30.01 1.08 24.31
CA ASN A 247 -31.09 0.55 25.16
C ASN A 247 -30.60 -0.67 25.96
N THR A 248 -29.87 -1.58 25.32
CA THR A 248 -29.30 -2.77 25.98
C THR A 248 -28.28 -2.38 27.05
N THR A 249 -27.41 -1.42 26.78
CA THR A 249 -26.42 -0.90 27.74
C THR A 249 -27.10 -0.17 28.90
N ALA A 250 -28.15 0.61 28.66
CA ALA A 250 -28.91 1.28 29.72
C ALA A 250 -29.48 0.28 30.73
N VAL A 251 -30.07 -0.82 30.25
CA VAL A 251 -30.59 -1.90 31.10
C VAL A 251 -29.45 -2.63 31.82
N LYS A 252 -28.39 -3.02 31.10
CA LYS A 252 -27.31 -3.85 31.65
C LYS A 252 -26.45 -3.12 32.70
N GLU A 253 -26.23 -1.82 32.52
CA GLU A 253 -25.40 -1.00 33.41
C GLU A 253 -26.22 -0.16 34.40
N SER A 254 -27.54 -0.35 34.46
CA SER A 254 -28.46 0.43 35.31
C SER A 254 -28.33 1.95 35.12
N LEU A 255 -28.11 2.37 33.87
CA LEU A 255 -27.99 3.78 33.48
C LEU A 255 -29.33 4.29 32.94
N THR A 256 -29.59 5.59 33.07
CA THR A 256 -30.70 6.20 32.33
C THR A 256 -30.41 6.17 30.83
N ARG A 257 -31.44 6.06 29.99
CA ARG A 257 -31.28 6.11 28.53
C ARG A 257 -30.51 7.37 28.08
N GLU A 258 -30.73 8.50 28.76
CA GLU A 258 -30.03 9.74 28.49
C GLU A 258 -28.52 9.65 28.79
N GLN A 259 -28.13 9.02 29.89
CA GLN A 259 -26.72 8.77 30.23
C GLN A 259 -26.05 7.87 29.19
N ALA A 260 -26.72 6.80 28.76
CA ALA A 260 -26.19 5.90 27.73
C ALA A 260 -26.06 6.60 26.36
N MET A 261 -27.05 7.44 25.99
CA MET A 261 -27.02 8.27 24.79
C MET A 261 -25.86 9.29 24.83
N ARG A 262 -25.65 9.95 25.98
CA ARG A 262 -24.54 10.88 26.19
C ARG A 262 -23.19 10.19 26.03
N ARG A 263 -23.04 8.98 26.58
CA ARG A 263 -21.84 8.17 26.43
C ARG A 263 -21.60 7.75 24.98
N ALA A 264 -22.65 7.36 24.25
CA ALA A 264 -22.55 7.06 22.82
C ALA A 264 -22.10 8.29 22.01
N HIS A 265 -22.63 9.47 22.35
CA HIS A 265 -22.23 10.72 21.74
C HIS A 265 -20.76 11.08 22.02
N GLU A 266 -20.30 10.92 23.27
CA GLU A 266 -18.89 11.10 23.64
C GLU A 266 -17.97 10.17 22.85
N TYR A 267 -18.35 8.89 22.69
CA TYR A 267 -17.61 7.95 21.86
C TYR A 267 -17.59 8.38 20.39
N ALA A 268 -18.73 8.79 19.83
CA ALA A 268 -18.80 9.24 18.45
C ALA A 268 -17.92 10.49 18.22
N VAL A 269 -17.91 11.43 19.17
CA VAL A 269 -17.01 12.61 19.15
C VAL A 269 -15.56 12.17 19.27
N GLU A 270 -15.22 11.28 20.20
CA GLU A 270 -13.85 10.74 20.34
C GLU A 270 -13.35 10.11 19.04
N ILE A 271 -14.22 9.39 18.32
CA ILE A 271 -13.86 8.69 17.09
C ILE A 271 -13.73 9.68 15.94
N ALA A 272 -14.73 10.53 15.70
CA ALA A 272 -14.92 11.22 14.42
C ALA A 272 -13.78 12.18 14.01
N ALA A 273 -13.41 12.11 12.72
CA ALA A 273 -12.55 13.08 12.05
C ALA A 273 -13.24 14.46 11.88
N ASP A 274 -12.45 15.50 11.62
CA ASP A 274 -12.91 16.88 11.37
C ASP A 274 -12.25 17.45 10.11
N TYR A 275 -12.38 16.72 9.00
CA TYR A 275 -11.60 16.97 7.79
C TYR A 275 -11.68 18.43 7.33
N SER A 276 -10.52 19.03 7.06
CA SER A 276 -10.39 20.41 6.63
C SER A 276 -9.41 20.51 5.46
N HIS A 277 -9.94 20.68 4.25
CA HIS A 277 -9.13 20.81 3.03
C HIS A 277 -8.04 21.89 3.14
N PRO A 278 -8.30 23.09 3.69
CA PRO A 278 -7.24 24.09 3.82
C PRO A 278 -6.10 23.67 4.78
N VAL A 279 -6.42 22.93 5.84
CA VAL A 279 -5.42 22.38 6.76
C VAL A 279 -4.58 21.31 6.06
N VAL A 280 -5.23 20.40 5.30
CA VAL A 280 -4.56 19.39 4.48
C VAL A 280 -3.59 20.04 3.49
N ARG A 281 -4.01 21.11 2.81
CA ARG A 281 -3.12 21.87 1.91
C ARG A 281 -1.90 22.44 2.64
N SER A 282 -2.11 23.12 3.76
CA SER A 282 -1.01 23.68 4.56
C SER A 282 -0.06 22.60 5.06
N LEU A 283 -0.61 21.48 5.52
CA LEU A 283 0.16 20.33 5.97
C LEU A 283 0.96 19.71 4.82
N SER A 284 0.40 19.61 3.62
CA SER A 284 1.12 19.11 2.44
C SER A 284 2.33 19.98 2.08
N PHE A 285 2.23 21.31 2.19
CA PHE A 285 3.38 22.18 1.96
C PHE A 285 4.49 21.94 3.00
N LEU A 286 4.12 21.84 4.29
CA LEU A 286 5.06 21.53 5.37
C LEU A 286 5.72 20.16 5.18
N LEU A 287 4.92 19.14 4.87
CA LEU A 287 5.38 17.77 4.63
C LEU A 287 6.30 17.69 3.40
N SER A 288 6.02 18.45 2.33
CA SER A 288 6.91 18.49 1.16
C SER A 288 8.32 18.96 1.53
N SER A 289 8.44 19.99 2.38
CA SER A 289 9.75 20.40 2.88
C SER A 289 10.35 19.38 3.85
N PHE A 290 9.53 18.68 4.64
CA PHE A 290 10.00 17.67 5.58
C PHE A 290 10.65 16.50 4.84
N TRP A 291 9.96 15.94 3.84
CA TRP A 291 10.45 14.80 3.05
C TRP A 291 11.73 15.12 2.28
N ASN A 292 11.80 16.30 1.65
CA ASN A 292 12.97 16.69 0.85
C ASN A 292 14.18 17.14 1.69
N LYS A 293 14.01 17.40 2.99
CA LYS A 293 15.11 17.78 3.89
C LYS A 293 15.63 16.60 4.71
N LEU A 294 14.73 15.74 5.15
CA LEU A 294 15.08 14.59 5.98
C LEU A 294 15.60 13.42 5.13
N TYR A 295 14.93 13.17 4.00
CA TYR A 295 15.26 12.10 3.06
C TYR A 295 15.78 12.66 1.75
N ASP A 296 16.58 11.88 1.02
CA ASP A 296 17.11 12.16 -0.32
C ASP A 296 16.02 12.05 -1.41
N GLY A 297 14.74 12.20 -1.03
CA GLY A 297 13.56 12.08 -1.87
C GLY A 297 12.66 10.89 -1.52
N VAL A 298 11.42 10.96 -2.02
CA VAL A 298 10.44 9.86 -1.98
C VAL A 298 10.23 9.37 -3.41
N THR A 299 10.52 8.09 -3.67
CA THR A 299 10.21 7.45 -4.95
C THR A 299 8.85 6.77 -4.87
N MET A 300 8.07 6.90 -5.93
CA MET A 300 6.72 6.34 -6.01
C MET A 300 6.61 5.48 -7.26
N HIS A 301 6.19 4.22 -7.10
CA HIS A 301 6.09 3.26 -8.19
C HIS A 301 4.66 2.67 -8.28
N HIS A 302 4.28 2.29 -9.50
CA HIS A 302 3.00 1.63 -9.82
C HIS A 302 1.72 2.42 -9.46
N PHE A 303 1.83 3.75 -9.32
CA PHE A 303 0.69 4.61 -8.97
C PHE A 303 -0.34 4.78 -10.10
N ASP A 304 0.06 4.61 -11.36
CA ASP A 304 -0.82 4.85 -12.52
C ASP A 304 -2.07 3.97 -12.53
N ARG A 305 -1.94 2.72 -12.07
CA ARG A 305 -3.08 1.79 -11.97
C ARG A 305 -4.05 2.21 -10.86
N VAL A 306 -3.54 2.72 -9.73
CA VAL A 306 -4.38 3.29 -8.65
C VAL A 306 -5.16 4.49 -9.16
N ARG A 307 -4.49 5.36 -9.93
CA ARG A 307 -5.12 6.51 -10.58
C ARG A 307 -6.22 6.12 -11.55
N ALA A 308 -6.04 5.02 -12.30
CA ALA A 308 -7.04 4.51 -13.22
C ALA A 308 -8.25 3.86 -12.51
N VAL A 309 -8.03 3.22 -11.36
CA VAL A 309 -9.08 2.55 -10.57
C VAL A 309 -9.87 3.53 -9.71
N ALA A 310 -9.24 4.60 -9.20
CA ALA A 310 -9.89 5.55 -8.28
C ALA A 310 -11.23 6.15 -8.77
N PRO A 311 -11.40 6.52 -10.06
CA PRO A 311 -12.67 7.01 -10.56
C PRO A 311 -13.75 5.90 -10.58
N GLY A 312 -14.67 5.94 -9.62
CA GLY A 312 -15.84 5.06 -9.58
C GLY A 312 -15.74 3.90 -8.60
N HIS A 313 -14.59 3.69 -7.97
CA HIS A 313 -14.40 2.74 -6.87
C HIS A 313 -14.31 3.46 -5.54
N GLU A 314 -14.69 2.77 -4.47
CA GLU A 314 -14.30 3.15 -3.12
C GLU A 314 -12.97 2.48 -2.78
N ILE A 315 -11.93 3.29 -2.59
CA ILE A 315 -10.58 2.79 -2.29
C ILE A 315 -10.34 2.76 -0.79
N ILE A 316 -9.82 1.63 -0.33
CA ILE A 316 -9.31 1.43 1.01
C ILE A 316 -7.82 1.16 0.91
N TYR A 317 -7.01 2.12 1.34
CA TYR A 317 -5.56 1.98 1.37
C TYR A 317 -5.16 1.13 2.57
N VAL A 318 -4.41 0.07 2.29
CA VAL A 318 -3.93 -0.90 3.29
C VAL A 318 -2.41 -0.98 3.25
N PRO A 319 -1.71 0.03 3.80
CA PRO A 319 -0.25 0.04 3.86
C PRO A 319 0.31 -0.95 4.88
N CYS A 320 1.55 -1.39 4.67
CA CYS A 320 2.36 -1.97 5.75
C CYS A 320 2.72 -0.90 6.78
N HIS A 321 2.90 -1.27 8.05
CA HIS A 321 3.17 -0.31 9.12
C HIS A 321 4.61 -0.41 9.65
N ARG A 322 5.45 0.57 9.31
CA ARG A 322 6.88 0.59 9.68
C ARG A 322 7.26 1.79 10.55
N SER A 323 6.61 2.94 10.38
CA SER A 323 6.94 4.17 11.10
C SER A 323 5.68 4.94 11.51
N HIS A 324 5.82 5.84 12.48
CA HIS A 324 4.74 6.77 12.83
C HIS A 324 4.45 7.79 11.73
N ILE A 325 5.31 7.95 10.73
CA ILE A 325 5.09 8.91 9.64
C ILE A 325 4.42 8.29 8.40
N ASP A 326 4.13 6.99 8.40
CA ASP A 326 3.55 6.26 7.26
C ASP A 326 2.24 6.88 6.74
N TYR A 327 1.31 7.18 7.65
CA TYR A 327 0.01 7.76 7.27
C TYR A 327 0.13 9.19 6.74
N LEU A 328 1.12 9.95 7.22
CA LEU A 328 1.42 11.27 6.68
C LEU A 328 2.03 11.15 5.29
N LEU A 329 2.85 10.12 5.04
CA LEU A 329 3.49 9.85 3.76
C LEU A 329 2.47 9.50 2.69
N VAL A 330 1.61 8.51 2.94
CA VAL A 330 0.57 8.07 1.97
C VAL A 330 -0.39 9.22 1.68
N SER A 331 -0.92 9.89 2.72
CA SER A 331 -1.80 11.06 2.54
C SER A 331 -1.13 12.20 1.76
N TRP A 332 0.14 12.48 2.03
CA TRP A 332 0.91 13.50 1.30
C TRP A 332 1.14 13.11 -0.17
N LEU A 333 1.47 11.84 -0.45
CA LEU A 333 1.64 11.35 -1.81
C LEU A 333 0.35 11.44 -2.62
N LEU A 334 -0.78 11.00 -2.05
CA LEU A 334 -2.09 11.09 -2.69
C LEU A 334 -2.44 12.56 -2.98
N TYR A 335 -2.29 13.43 -1.96
CA TYR A 335 -2.55 14.87 -2.14
C TYR A 335 -1.59 15.52 -3.14
N THR A 336 -0.33 15.15 -3.23
CA THR A 336 0.58 15.80 -4.19
C THR A 336 0.32 15.36 -5.63
N ASN A 337 -0.28 14.17 -5.80
CA ASN A 337 -0.59 13.54 -7.09
C ASN A 337 -2.07 13.68 -7.54
N GLY A 338 -2.83 14.60 -6.96
CA GLY A 338 -4.18 14.91 -7.46
C GLY A 338 -5.31 14.09 -6.85
N ILE A 339 -5.03 13.19 -5.91
CA ILE A 339 -6.05 12.34 -5.24
C ILE A 339 -6.37 12.92 -3.86
N VAL A 340 -7.64 12.86 -3.45
CA VAL A 340 -8.07 13.27 -2.11
C VAL A 340 -7.45 12.35 -1.04
N PRO A 341 -6.87 12.89 0.05
CA PRO A 341 -6.38 12.07 1.15
C PRO A 341 -7.49 11.27 1.82
N PRO A 342 -7.20 10.02 2.22
CA PRO A 342 -8.17 9.17 2.89
C PRO A 342 -8.43 9.61 4.33
N HIS A 343 -9.53 9.11 4.90
CA HIS A 343 -9.73 9.13 6.34
C HIS A 343 -8.90 8.02 6.99
N ILE A 344 -8.06 8.40 7.96
CA ILE A 344 -7.03 7.51 8.51
C ILE A 344 -7.52 6.94 9.85
N ALA A 345 -7.54 5.61 9.97
CA ALA A 345 -7.77 4.95 11.24
C ALA A 345 -6.50 5.05 12.10
N ALA A 346 -6.51 5.92 13.10
CA ALA A 346 -5.38 6.18 13.98
C ALA A 346 -5.61 5.64 15.39
N GLY A 347 -4.55 5.16 16.05
CA GLY A 347 -4.63 4.78 17.46
C GLY A 347 -4.84 6.01 18.35
N VAL A 348 -5.71 5.90 19.37
CA VAL A 348 -6.01 7.00 20.32
C VAL A 348 -4.77 7.53 21.05
N ASN A 349 -3.68 6.77 21.11
CA ASN A 349 -2.38 7.21 21.64
C ASN A 349 -1.76 8.38 20.86
N LEU A 350 -2.22 8.65 19.64
CA LEU A 350 -1.78 9.79 18.82
C LEU A 350 -2.66 11.05 19.05
N ASN A 351 -3.75 10.94 19.80
CA ASN A 351 -4.65 12.06 20.11
C ASN A 351 -4.10 12.93 21.25
N LEU A 352 -2.91 13.51 21.04
CA LEU A 352 -2.26 14.42 21.99
C LEU A 352 -2.80 15.86 21.86
N PRO A 353 -2.64 16.73 22.88
CA PRO A 353 -2.95 18.14 22.74
C PRO A 353 -2.25 18.75 21.52
N LEU A 354 -2.96 19.62 20.79
CA LEU A 354 -2.53 20.26 19.52
C LEU A 354 -2.39 19.31 18.32
N VAL A 355 -1.66 18.19 18.46
CA VAL A 355 -1.42 17.23 17.38
C VAL A 355 -2.71 16.49 17.01
N GLY A 356 -3.47 16.01 17.98
CA GLY A 356 -4.73 15.32 17.78
C GLY A 356 -5.72 16.13 16.94
N PRO A 357 -6.06 17.39 17.34
CA PRO A 357 -6.90 18.27 16.53
C PRO A 357 -6.38 18.53 15.11
N LEU A 358 -5.06 18.66 14.93
CA LEU A 358 -4.47 18.82 13.61
C LEU A 358 -4.64 17.56 12.75
N LEU A 359 -4.42 16.37 13.33
CA LEU A 359 -4.61 15.09 12.65
C LEU A 359 -6.08 14.85 12.30
N ARG A 360 -7.04 15.20 13.17
CA ARG A 360 -8.49 15.13 12.85
C ARG A 360 -8.82 15.98 11.63
N ARG A 361 -8.21 17.16 11.55
CA ARG A 361 -8.34 18.07 10.40
C ARG A 361 -7.66 17.56 9.14
N GLY A 362 -6.66 16.69 9.29
CA GLY A 362 -6.08 15.91 8.21
C GLY A 362 -6.92 14.70 7.75
N GLY A 363 -7.98 14.33 8.48
CA GLY A 363 -8.81 13.15 8.19
C GLY A 363 -8.64 11.98 9.16
N ALA A 364 -7.85 12.11 10.23
CA ALA A 364 -7.69 11.03 11.21
C ALA A 364 -8.93 10.84 12.08
N PHE A 365 -9.41 9.61 12.20
CA PHE A 365 -10.38 9.17 13.18
C PHE A 365 -9.71 8.20 14.16
N PHE A 366 -10.09 8.26 15.44
CA PHE A 366 -9.35 7.56 16.49
C PHE A 366 -10.03 6.28 16.97
N LEU A 367 -9.24 5.22 17.07
CA LEU A 367 -9.66 3.93 17.57
C LEU A 367 -8.91 3.55 18.85
N ARG A 368 -9.63 2.94 19.79
CA ARG A 368 -9.06 2.37 21.01
C ARG A 368 -8.42 1.01 20.71
N ARG A 369 -7.38 0.66 21.48
CA ARG A 369 -6.60 -0.57 21.28
C ARG A 369 -7.41 -1.86 21.45
N SER A 370 -8.45 -1.83 22.27
CA SER A 370 -9.39 -2.93 22.46
C SER A 370 -10.80 -2.36 22.65
N PHE A 371 -11.76 -2.97 21.97
CA PHE A 371 -13.18 -2.64 22.08
C PHE A 371 -14.05 -3.85 22.43
N LYS A 372 -13.47 -5.07 22.54
CA LYS A 372 -14.22 -6.31 22.84
C LYS A 372 -15.04 -6.27 24.13
N ALA A 373 -14.58 -5.52 25.13
CA ALA A 373 -15.26 -5.41 26.42
C ALA A 373 -16.34 -4.30 26.47
N ASN A 374 -16.45 -3.46 25.42
CA ASN A 374 -17.38 -2.34 25.37
C ASN A 374 -18.23 -2.43 24.11
N ALA A 375 -19.42 -3.03 24.25
CA ALA A 375 -20.37 -3.23 23.17
C ALA A 375 -20.83 -1.90 22.57
N LEU A 376 -21.11 -0.90 23.41
CA LEU A 376 -21.56 0.42 22.97
C LEU A 376 -20.50 1.11 22.10
N TYR A 377 -19.25 1.15 22.55
CA TYR A 377 -18.15 1.71 21.75
C TYR A 377 -17.98 0.95 20.43
N SER A 378 -18.06 -0.39 20.46
CA SER A 378 -17.95 -1.22 19.25
C SER A 378 -19.05 -0.92 18.23
N ALA A 379 -20.29 -0.75 18.69
CA ALA A 379 -21.43 -0.39 17.85
C ALA A 379 -21.25 1.01 17.24
N VAL A 380 -20.93 2.01 18.07
CA VAL A 380 -20.67 3.39 17.61
C VAL A 380 -19.54 3.44 16.58
N PHE A 381 -18.44 2.72 16.83
CA PHE A 381 -17.30 2.70 15.91
C PHE A 381 -17.63 1.99 14.59
N THR A 382 -18.29 0.83 14.65
CA THR A 382 -18.73 0.09 13.44
C THR A 382 -19.67 0.93 12.60
N GLU A 383 -20.61 1.62 13.24
CA GLU A 383 -21.54 2.49 12.52
C GLU A 383 -20.82 3.73 11.96
N TYR A 384 -19.87 4.31 12.68
CA TYR A 384 -19.05 5.41 12.14
C TYR A 384 -18.30 5.01 10.85
N VAL A 385 -17.66 3.83 10.83
CA VAL A 385 -17.02 3.30 9.61
C VAL A 385 -18.04 3.11 8.50
N SER A 386 -19.21 2.54 8.80
CA SER A 386 -20.28 2.34 7.83
C SER A 386 -20.82 3.66 7.26
N GLN A 387 -20.85 4.71 8.08
CA GLN A 387 -21.26 6.06 7.69
C GLN A 387 -20.20 6.79 6.83
N LEU A 388 -18.91 6.50 7.01
CA LEU A 388 -17.86 6.95 6.08
C LEU A 388 -18.00 6.24 4.74
N PHE A 389 -18.23 4.92 4.79
CA PHE A 389 -18.41 4.07 3.62
C PHE A 389 -19.63 4.49 2.77
N ALA A 390 -20.80 4.65 3.40
CA ALA A 390 -22.03 5.07 2.71
C ALA A 390 -21.91 6.43 1.98
N ARG A 391 -20.99 7.29 2.45
CA ARG A 391 -20.68 8.59 1.85
C ARG A 391 -19.62 8.51 0.74
N GLY A 392 -19.00 7.35 0.52
CA GLY A 392 -17.96 7.11 -0.47
C GLY A 392 -16.65 7.81 -0.13
N VAL A 393 -16.32 7.87 1.16
CA VAL A 393 -15.07 8.46 1.67
C VAL A 393 -13.98 7.40 1.64
N SER A 394 -12.88 7.63 0.91
CA SER A 394 -11.74 6.71 0.94
C SER A 394 -11.15 6.61 2.34
N MET A 395 -10.71 5.42 2.72
CA MET A 395 -10.16 5.13 4.05
C MET A 395 -8.75 4.58 3.96
N GLU A 396 -7.98 4.75 5.04
CA GLU A 396 -6.65 4.16 5.22
C GLU A 396 -6.57 3.50 6.59
N TYR A 397 -6.15 2.24 6.63
CA TYR A 397 -5.87 1.55 7.89
C TYR A 397 -4.83 0.44 7.76
N PHE A 398 -4.10 0.22 8.85
CA PHE A 398 -3.06 -0.80 8.94
C PHE A 398 -3.67 -2.11 9.46
N ILE A 399 -3.73 -3.13 8.61
CA ILE A 399 -4.29 -4.44 8.99
C ILE A 399 -3.39 -5.18 9.99
N GLU A 400 -2.12 -4.79 10.12
CA GLU A 400 -1.17 -5.35 11.09
C GLU A 400 -1.51 -5.02 12.56
N GLY A 401 -2.33 -3.97 12.80
CA GLY A 401 -2.71 -3.52 14.15
C GLY A 401 -1.61 -2.79 14.94
N GLY A 402 -0.40 -2.69 14.39
CA GLY A 402 0.71 -1.92 14.95
C GLY A 402 1.95 -1.94 14.05
N ARG A 403 2.93 -1.10 14.37
CA ARG A 403 4.21 -1.04 13.64
C ARG A 403 4.99 -2.35 13.78
N SER A 404 5.60 -2.83 12.71
CA SER A 404 6.59 -3.90 12.81
C SER A 404 7.87 -3.36 13.47
N ARG A 405 8.36 -4.07 14.49
CA ARG A 405 9.68 -3.79 15.12
C ARG A 405 10.82 -4.59 14.50
N THR A 406 10.48 -5.66 13.78
CA THR A 406 11.43 -6.59 13.18
C THR A 406 11.55 -6.41 11.67
N GLY A 407 10.74 -5.54 11.06
CA GLY A 407 10.68 -5.34 9.59
C GLY A 407 9.78 -6.34 8.87
N ARG A 408 9.40 -7.44 9.55
CA ARG A 408 8.46 -8.45 9.02
C ARG A 408 7.03 -7.93 9.06
N LEU A 409 6.21 -8.33 8.08
CA LEU A 409 4.77 -8.12 8.16
C LEU A 409 4.20 -8.88 9.35
N LEU A 410 3.34 -8.23 10.12
CA LEU A 410 2.66 -8.86 11.25
C LEU A 410 1.41 -9.62 10.79
N GLN A 411 1.00 -10.60 11.61
CA GLN A 411 -0.27 -11.30 11.40
C GLN A 411 -1.45 -10.31 11.41
N PRO A 412 -2.28 -10.31 10.36
CA PRO A 412 -3.32 -9.29 10.21
C PRO A 412 -4.42 -9.42 11.27
N LYS A 413 -5.10 -8.30 11.52
CA LYS A 413 -6.25 -8.16 12.41
C LYS A 413 -7.48 -7.89 11.55
N GLY A 414 -8.33 -8.90 11.39
CA GLY A 414 -9.52 -8.82 10.53
C GLY A 414 -10.61 -7.82 10.94
N GLY A 415 -10.49 -7.12 12.07
CA GLY A 415 -11.55 -6.25 12.60
C GLY A 415 -12.01 -5.14 11.64
N MET A 416 -11.08 -4.34 11.12
CA MET A 416 -11.41 -3.26 10.17
C MET A 416 -11.91 -3.80 8.82
N ILE A 417 -11.33 -4.93 8.37
CA ILE A 417 -11.76 -5.62 7.15
C ILE A 417 -13.20 -6.11 7.31
N ALA A 418 -13.52 -6.75 8.44
CA ALA A 418 -14.86 -7.22 8.75
C ALA A 418 -15.87 -6.07 8.82
N MET A 419 -15.52 -4.94 9.45
CA MET A 419 -16.39 -3.75 9.48
C MET A 419 -16.64 -3.21 8.07
N THR A 420 -15.61 -3.16 7.24
CA THR A 420 -15.74 -2.73 5.84
C THR A 420 -16.62 -3.69 5.05
N LEU A 421 -16.39 -5.00 5.15
CA LEU A 421 -17.18 -6.01 4.47
C LEU A 421 -18.65 -5.93 4.88
N ARG A 422 -18.94 -5.75 6.17
CA ARG A 422 -20.31 -5.51 6.65
C ARG A 422 -20.94 -4.27 6.05
N ALA A 423 -20.21 -3.15 6.02
CA ALA A 423 -20.70 -1.92 5.41
C ALA A 423 -21.01 -2.10 3.92
N PHE A 424 -20.15 -2.84 3.21
CA PHE A 424 -20.34 -3.18 1.79
C PHE A 424 -21.58 -4.05 1.56
N LEU A 425 -21.78 -5.09 2.38
CA LEU A 425 -22.94 -5.99 2.26
C LEU A 425 -24.26 -5.26 2.59
N ARG A 426 -24.22 -4.35 3.58
CA ARG A 426 -25.38 -3.55 3.98
C ARG A 426 -25.77 -2.52 2.91
N GLU A 427 -24.79 -1.86 2.30
CA GLU A 427 -25.06 -0.73 1.41
C GLU A 427 -24.04 -0.63 0.26
N SER A 428 -24.15 -1.54 -0.72
CA SER A 428 -23.28 -1.50 -1.92
C SER A 428 -23.74 -0.43 -2.92
N ARG A 429 -23.16 0.78 -2.80
CA ARG A 429 -23.36 1.87 -3.76
C ARG A 429 -22.29 1.95 -4.84
N ARG A 430 -21.09 1.42 -4.55
CA ARG A 430 -19.92 1.44 -5.43
C ARG A 430 -19.10 0.16 -5.21
N PRO A 431 -18.42 -0.33 -6.26
CA PRO A 431 -17.43 -1.39 -6.10
C PRO A 431 -16.30 -0.94 -5.16
N VAL A 432 -15.81 -1.87 -4.34
CA VAL A 432 -14.76 -1.62 -3.34
C VAL A 432 -13.45 -2.24 -3.79
N VAL A 433 -12.37 -1.49 -3.62
CA VAL A 433 -11.01 -1.94 -3.90
C VAL A 433 -10.13 -1.69 -2.69
N PHE A 434 -9.47 -2.74 -2.23
CA PHE A 434 -8.36 -2.62 -1.30
C PHE A 434 -7.11 -2.37 -2.10
N GLN A 435 -6.37 -1.32 -1.74
CA GLN A 435 -5.11 -0.93 -2.37
C GLN A 435 -3.94 -1.20 -1.40
N PRO A 436 -3.23 -2.33 -1.57
CA PRO A 436 -1.98 -2.63 -0.89
C PRO A 436 -0.92 -1.57 -1.16
N VAL A 437 -0.21 -1.15 -0.10
CA VAL A 437 0.89 -0.17 -0.23
C VAL A 437 2.11 -0.66 0.56
N TYR A 438 3.21 -0.89 -0.13
CA TYR A 438 4.50 -1.14 0.49
C TYR A 438 5.24 0.19 0.73
N ILE A 439 5.85 0.35 1.89
CA ILE A 439 6.65 1.52 2.25
C ILE A 439 8.05 1.05 2.65
N GLY A 440 9.07 1.34 1.85
CA GLY A 440 10.48 1.01 2.09
C GLY A 440 11.27 2.20 2.63
N TYR A 441 11.90 2.04 3.79
CA TYR A 441 12.85 3.02 4.33
C TYR A 441 14.27 2.47 4.25
N GLU A 442 15.25 3.32 3.98
CA GLU A 442 16.68 3.00 4.11
C GLU A 442 17.24 3.31 5.50
N LYS A 443 16.54 4.18 6.25
CA LYS A 443 16.79 4.47 7.67
C LYS A 443 15.51 4.91 8.38
N LEU A 444 15.27 4.36 9.57
CA LEU A 444 14.10 4.70 10.40
C LEU A 444 14.47 5.68 11.51
N MET A 445 13.57 6.61 11.80
CA MET A 445 13.71 7.54 12.93
C MET A 445 13.59 6.82 14.28
N GLU A 446 12.73 5.80 14.33
CA GLU A 446 12.43 5.02 15.53
C GLU A 446 13.39 3.84 15.77
N GLY A 447 14.45 3.71 14.95
CA GLY A 447 15.37 2.56 15.02
C GLY A 447 15.94 2.32 16.42
N ASN A 448 16.34 3.38 17.13
CA ASN A 448 16.87 3.24 18.49
C ASN A 448 15.82 2.73 19.49
N SER A 449 14.56 3.15 19.36
CA SER A 449 13.46 2.64 20.20
C SER A 449 13.20 1.17 19.89
N TYR A 450 13.31 0.76 18.61
CA TYR A 450 13.12 -0.63 18.22
C TYR A 450 14.19 -1.54 18.82
N ILE A 451 15.47 -1.12 18.80
CA ILE A 451 16.54 -1.85 19.50
C ILE A 451 16.21 -1.99 20.99
N GLY A 452 15.83 -0.89 21.66
CA GLY A 452 15.47 -0.92 23.08
C GLY A 452 14.34 -1.89 23.39
N GLU A 453 13.22 -1.80 22.65
CA GLU A 453 12.05 -2.69 22.79
C GLU A 453 12.44 -4.16 22.57
N LEU A 454 13.27 -4.44 21.56
CA LEU A 454 13.72 -5.80 21.23
C LEU A 454 14.72 -6.37 22.25
N SER A 455 15.49 -5.51 22.93
CA SER A 455 16.34 -5.88 24.07
C SER A 455 15.56 -6.04 25.39
N GLY A 456 14.23 -6.02 25.35
CA GLY A 456 13.37 -6.21 26.53
C GLY A 456 13.08 -4.95 27.34
N GLN A 457 13.47 -3.76 26.85
CA GLN A 457 13.09 -2.52 27.51
C GLN A 457 11.58 -2.27 27.35
N ALA A 458 10.99 -1.61 28.35
CA ALA A 458 9.59 -1.24 28.29
C ALA A 458 9.34 -0.33 27.08
N LYS A 459 8.23 -0.59 26.38
CA LYS A 459 7.80 0.20 25.22
C LYS A 459 7.69 1.68 25.59
N GLN A 460 8.49 2.52 24.94
CA GLN A 460 8.42 3.96 25.15
C GLN A 460 7.21 4.54 24.41
N LYS A 461 6.53 5.50 25.04
CA LYS A 461 5.46 6.28 24.40
C LYS A 461 6.10 7.31 23.46
N GLU A 462 6.47 6.87 22.26
CA GLU A 462 6.93 7.80 21.22
C GLU A 462 5.78 8.72 20.78
N SER A 463 6.06 10.03 20.67
CA SER A 463 5.11 11.00 20.14
C SER A 463 5.59 11.54 18.80
N LEU A 464 4.65 11.71 17.86
CA LEU A 464 4.91 12.36 16.56
C LEU A 464 5.60 13.71 16.69
N PHE A 465 5.19 14.51 17.68
CA PHE A 465 5.77 15.82 17.94
C PHE A 465 7.24 15.70 18.38
N GLY A 466 7.54 14.72 19.22
CA GLY A 466 8.92 14.39 19.62
C GLY A 466 9.78 14.04 18.41
N LEU A 467 9.29 13.18 17.53
CA LEU A 467 9.97 12.80 16.28
C LEU A 467 10.26 14.03 15.39
N LEU A 468 9.25 14.86 15.14
CA LEU A 468 9.39 16.08 14.33
C LEU A 468 10.34 17.12 14.94
N ARG A 469 10.42 17.22 16.28
CA ARG A 469 11.35 18.12 16.95
C ARG A 469 12.79 17.62 16.89
N SER A 470 12.99 16.31 16.98
CA SER A 470 14.30 15.67 16.83
C SER A 470 14.89 15.93 15.44
N VAL A 471 14.05 15.94 14.39
CA VAL A 471 14.46 16.20 13.00
C VAL A 471 15.17 17.54 12.84
N LYS A 472 14.78 18.58 13.58
CA LYS A 472 15.45 19.88 13.56
C LYS A 472 16.89 19.86 14.07
N LYS A 473 17.28 18.82 14.82
CA LYS A 473 18.62 18.63 15.38
C LYS A 473 19.47 17.60 14.61
N LEU A 474 18.88 16.93 13.62
CA LEU A 474 19.50 15.82 12.91
C LEU A 474 20.27 16.35 11.67
N ARG A 475 21.58 16.10 11.67
CA ARG A 475 22.49 16.27 10.52
C ARG A 475 22.70 14.97 9.75
N GLU A 476 21.95 13.92 10.08
CA GLU A 476 22.14 12.58 9.52
C GLU A 476 21.38 12.40 8.21
N HIS A 477 21.97 11.63 7.29
CA HIS A 477 21.33 11.21 6.05
C HIS A 477 20.39 10.04 6.34
N TYR A 478 19.11 10.17 6.02
CA TYR A 478 18.12 9.10 6.17
C TYR A 478 17.90 8.28 4.89
N GLY A 479 18.62 8.62 3.82
CA GLY A 479 18.50 7.95 2.53
C GLY A 479 17.17 8.24 1.87
N ARG A 480 16.66 7.29 1.10
CA ARG A 480 15.41 7.40 0.35
C ARG A 480 14.26 6.65 1.02
N VAL A 481 13.05 7.04 0.64
CA VAL A 481 11.82 6.31 0.95
C VAL A 481 11.18 5.87 -0.36
N ALA A 482 10.90 4.58 -0.49
CA ALA A 482 10.16 4.03 -1.62
C ALA A 482 8.71 3.73 -1.22
N VAL A 483 7.76 4.11 -2.06
CA VAL A 483 6.34 3.76 -1.90
C VAL A 483 5.86 3.07 -3.15
N ASN A 484 5.54 1.79 -3.01
CA ASN A 484 5.10 0.94 -4.11
C ASN A 484 3.65 0.53 -3.90
N PHE A 485 2.81 0.81 -4.90
CA PHE A 485 1.41 0.39 -4.88
C PHE A 485 1.28 -1.04 -5.42
N GLY A 486 0.86 -1.98 -4.56
CA GLY A 486 0.69 -3.38 -4.91
C GLY A 486 -0.55 -3.65 -5.76
N GLU A 487 -0.73 -4.92 -6.17
CA GLU A 487 -1.88 -5.30 -7.00
C GLU A 487 -3.19 -5.04 -6.23
N PRO A 488 -4.13 -4.25 -6.79
CA PRO A 488 -5.42 -3.98 -6.15
C PRO A 488 -6.20 -5.28 -5.94
N VAL A 489 -6.87 -5.38 -4.80
CA VAL A 489 -7.76 -6.49 -4.46
C VAL A 489 -9.20 -6.00 -4.57
N PHE A 490 -9.87 -6.43 -5.64
CA PHE A 490 -11.28 -6.13 -5.87
C PHE A 490 -12.13 -7.00 -4.95
N LEU A 491 -12.96 -6.36 -4.12
CA LEU A 491 -13.73 -7.07 -3.10
C LEU A 491 -14.75 -8.03 -3.74
N GLU A 492 -15.44 -7.59 -4.79
CA GLU A 492 -16.46 -8.40 -5.46
C GLU A 492 -15.88 -9.66 -6.09
N ASP A 493 -14.70 -9.56 -6.72
CA ASP A 493 -14.02 -10.70 -7.33
C ASP A 493 -13.64 -11.74 -6.25
N LEU A 494 -13.15 -11.27 -5.11
CA LEU A 494 -12.82 -12.14 -3.98
C LEU A 494 -14.07 -12.81 -3.42
N LEU A 495 -15.17 -12.07 -3.25
CA LEU A 495 -16.43 -12.63 -2.77
C LEU A 495 -17.01 -13.64 -3.77
N GLN A 496 -16.92 -13.37 -5.08
CA GLN A 496 -17.37 -14.29 -6.11
C GLN A 496 -16.60 -15.62 -6.08
N GLN A 497 -15.30 -15.58 -5.74
CA GLN A 497 -14.47 -16.79 -5.58
C GLN A 497 -14.78 -17.55 -4.29
N GLN A 498 -15.02 -16.84 -3.18
CA GLN A 498 -15.25 -17.47 -1.87
C GLN A 498 -16.68 -17.96 -1.68
N ALA A 499 -17.66 -17.27 -2.27
CA ALA A 499 -19.08 -17.56 -2.17
C ALA A 499 -19.81 -17.05 -3.43
N PRO A 500 -19.99 -17.87 -4.48
CA PRO A 500 -20.57 -17.43 -5.75
C PRO A 500 -21.94 -16.73 -5.64
N ASP A 501 -22.75 -17.12 -4.65
CA ASP A 501 -24.10 -16.59 -4.39
C ASP A 501 -24.14 -15.59 -3.23
N TRP A 502 -23.01 -14.95 -2.88
CA TRP A 502 -22.90 -14.03 -1.73
C TRP A 502 -23.94 -12.90 -1.73
N ARG A 503 -24.45 -12.50 -2.90
CA ARG A 503 -25.50 -11.47 -3.06
C ARG A 503 -26.85 -11.91 -2.50
N ALA A 504 -27.16 -13.21 -2.55
CA ALA A 504 -28.43 -13.75 -2.02
C ALA A 504 -28.43 -13.74 -0.48
N SER A 505 -27.28 -14.03 0.13
CA SER A 505 -27.09 -14.03 1.59
C SER A 505 -26.63 -12.68 2.15
N ALA A 506 -26.65 -11.60 1.35
CA ALA A 506 -26.11 -10.29 1.77
C ALA A 506 -26.90 -9.62 2.91
N GLY A 507 -28.16 -10.03 3.10
CA GLY A 507 -29.03 -9.54 4.19
C GLY A 507 -28.85 -10.29 5.53
N GLU A 508 -28.09 -11.38 5.56
CA GLU A 508 -27.79 -12.11 6.80
C GLU A 508 -26.73 -11.36 7.62
N GLU A 509 -26.90 -11.30 8.94
CA GLU A 509 -25.99 -10.53 9.82
C GLU A 509 -24.56 -11.11 9.84
N LYS A 510 -24.43 -12.44 9.66
CA LYS A 510 -23.13 -13.12 9.59
C LYS A 510 -23.22 -14.45 8.82
N PRO A 511 -23.09 -14.42 7.48
CA PRO A 511 -23.02 -15.63 6.67
C PRO A 511 -21.85 -16.54 7.06
N GLU A 512 -21.96 -17.85 6.81
CA GLU A 512 -20.89 -18.81 7.12
C GLU A 512 -19.55 -18.49 6.44
N TRP A 513 -19.62 -17.98 5.20
CA TRP A 513 -18.46 -17.60 4.39
C TRP A 513 -17.79 -16.29 4.84
N PHE A 514 -18.42 -15.53 5.75
CA PHE A 514 -17.97 -14.18 6.13
C PHE A 514 -16.56 -14.18 6.71
N ASN A 515 -16.31 -14.99 7.74
CA ASN A 515 -14.99 -15.02 8.40
C ASN A 515 -13.91 -15.50 7.44
N ARG A 516 -14.20 -16.53 6.63
CA ARG A 516 -13.28 -17.06 5.61
C ARG A 516 -12.91 -15.98 4.60
N SER A 517 -13.87 -15.16 4.18
CA SER A 517 -13.64 -14.06 3.24
C SER A 517 -12.79 -12.95 3.85
N VAL A 518 -12.98 -12.65 5.15
CA VAL A 518 -12.12 -11.70 5.89
C VAL A 518 -10.68 -12.19 5.95
N ASP A 519 -10.47 -13.47 6.28
CA ASP A 519 -9.15 -14.07 6.37
C ASP A 519 -8.46 -14.14 5.00
N ALA A 520 -9.17 -14.59 3.96
CA ALA A 520 -8.67 -14.63 2.58
C ALA A 520 -8.30 -13.23 2.05
N LEU A 521 -9.12 -12.22 2.35
CA LEU A 521 -8.84 -10.83 1.99
C LEU A 521 -7.62 -10.29 2.74
N ALA A 522 -7.50 -10.57 4.04
CA ALA A 522 -6.35 -10.17 4.83
C ALA A 522 -5.05 -10.79 4.31
N GLU A 523 -5.07 -12.08 3.98
CA GLU A 523 -3.94 -12.79 3.37
C GLU A 523 -3.58 -12.21 2.00
N ARG A 524 -4.58 -12.02 1.12
CA ARG A 524 -4.35 -11.45 -0.22
C ARG A 524 -3.75 -10.05 -0.16
N ILE A 525 -4.17 -9.24 0.81
CA ILE A 525 -3.56 -7.92 1.04
C ILE A 525 -2.08 -8.07 1.41
N GLN A 526 -1.73 -8.92 2.38
CA GLN A 526 -0.33 -9.11 2.79
C GLN A 526 0.54 -9.65 1.66
N VAL A 527 0.04 -10.62 0.88
CA VAL A 527 0.71 -11.15 -0.31
C VAL A 527 0.96 -10.03 -1.33
N SER A 528 -0.04 -9.19 -1.59
CA SER A 528 0.10 -8.05 -2.51
C SER A 528 1.03 -6.95 -2.00
N ILE A 529 1.11 -6.72 -0.68
CA ILE A 529 2.12 -5.83 -0.08
C ILE A 529 3.53 -6.39 -0.35
N ASN A 530 3.75 -7.68 -0.07
CA ASN A 530 5.04 -8.33 -0.29
C ASN A 530 5.42 -8.39 -1.78
N GLY A 531 4.45 -8.58 -2.67
CA GLY A 531 4.62 -8.53 -4.12
C GLY A 531 4.95 -7.15 -4.68
N ALA A 532 4.94 -6.11 -3.84
CA ALA A 532 5.31 -4.74 -4.17
C ALA A 532 6.57 -4.26 -3.42
N ALA A 533 7.33 -5.16 -2.80
CA ALA A 533 8.53 -4.79 -2.06
C ALA A 533 9.57 -4.06 -2.92
N ASP A 534 10.22 -3.07 -2.31
CA ASP A 534 11.39 -2.38 -2.87
C ASP A 534 12.68 -3.00 -2.32
N VAL A 535 13.56 -3.43 -3.22
CA VAL A 535 14.87 -3.99 -2.91
C VAL A 535 15.92 -2.91 -3.08
N ASN A 536 16.19 -2.21 -1.98
CA ASN A 536 17.16 -1.13 -1.93
C ASN A 536 18.58 -1.62 -1.57
N PRO A 537 19.62 -0.78 -1.71
CA PRO A 537 21.01 -1.14 -1.39
C PRO A 537 21.20 -1.66 0.04
N ILE A 538 20.49 -1.07 1.02
CA ILE A 538 20.61 -1.43 2.44
C ILE A 538 20.03 -2.81 2.71
N ASN A 539 18.93 -3.18 2.04
CA ASN A 539 18.37 -4.53 2.13
C ASN A 539 19.37 -5.59 1.65
N LEU A 540 20.01 -5.36 0.50
CA LEU A 540 20.98 -6.31 -0.06
C LEU A 540 22.23 -6.46 0.81
N LEU A 541 22.77 -5.35 1.34
CA LEU A 541 23.86 -5.38 2.31
C LEU A 541 23.47 -6.13 3.58
N ALA A 542 22.25 -5.91 4.09
CA ALA A 542 21.75 -6.59 5.28
C ALA A 542 21.63 -8.11 5.07
N VAL A 543 21.09 -8.56 3.94
CA VAL A 543 20.99 -9.99 3.61
C VAL A 543 22.37 -10.63 3.45
N ALA A 544 23.34 -9.92 2.84
CA ALA A 544 24.68 -10.46 2.61
C ALA A 544 25.53 -10.52 3.88
N LEU A 545 25.61 -9.42 4.64
CA LEU A 545 26.50 -9.33 5.80
C LEU A 545 25.95 -10.07 7.02
N LEU A 546 24.65 -10.04 7.29
CA LEU A 546 24.09 -10.74 8.46
C LEU A 546 24.12 -12.26 8.34
N ALA A 547 24.47 -12.77 7.17
CA ALA A 547 24.65 -14.18 6.90
C ALA A 547 26.09 -14.68 7.19
N THR A 548 27.03 -13.79 7.52
CA THR A 548 28.42 -14.16 7.84
C THR A 548 28.75 -14.00 9.32
N PRO A 549 29.73 -14.78 9.83
CA PRO A 549 30.27 -14.58 11.16
C PRO A 549 30.78 -13.15 11.34
N LYS A 550 30.55 -12.57 12.53
CA LYS A 550 30.90 -11.17 12.87
C LYS A 550 30.28 -10.12 11.94
N HIS A 551 29.33 -10.50 11.09
CA HIS A 551 28.74 -9.66 10.04
C HIS A 551 29.77 -8.97 9.15
N ALA A 552 30.86 -9.69 8.85
CA ALA A 552 31.99 -9.22 8.07
C ALA A 552 32.19 -10.06 6.81
N MET A 553 32.58 -9.42 5.71
CA MET A 553 32.84 -10.08 4.43
C MET A 553 33.95 -9.35 3.68
N ALA A 554 34.83 -10.09 3.01
CA ALA A 554 35.82 -9.48 2.12
C ALA A 554 35.11 -8.74 0.98
N GLU A 555 35.69 -7.63 0.50
CA GLU A 555 35.06 -6.81 -0.53
C GLU A 555 34.77 -7.58 -1.82
N SER A 556 35.70 -8.42 -2.28
CA SER A 556 35.53 -9.28 -3.46
C SER A 556 34.32 -10.20 -3.32
N ASP A 557 34.20 -10.85 -2.16
CA ASP A 557 33.14 -11.82 -1.88
C ASP A 557 31.79 -11.11 -1.77
N LEU A 558 31.77 -9.92 -1.17
CA LEU A 558 30.57 -9.10 -1.05
C LEU A 558 30.09 -8.63 -2.43
N ILE A 559 31.00 -8.20 -3.30
CA ILE A 559 30.66 -7.85 -4.68
C ILE A 559 30.06 -9.06 -5.41
N ALA A 560 30.69 -10.23 -5.32
CA ALA A 560 30.20 -11.45 -5.97
C ALA A 560 28.84 -11.89 -5.41
N GLN A 561 28.63 -11.79 -4.09
CA GLN A 561 27.36 -12.13 -3.45
C GLN A 561 26.23 -11.18 -3.85
N LEU A 562 26.51 -9.87 -3.86
CA LEU A 562 25.54 -8.86 -4.30
C LEU A 562 25.18 -9.04 -5.77
N ASP A 563 26.15 -9.39 -6.63
CA ASP A 563 25.89 -9.70 -8.04
C ASP A 563 24.97 -10.92 -8.20
N LEU A 564 25.23 -11.99 -7.43
CA LEU A 564 24.37 -13.18 -7.41
C LEU A 564 22.94 -12.84 -6.97
N TYR A 565 22.77 -12.04 -5.91
CA TYR A 565 21.46 -11.62 -5.42
C TYR A 565 20.70 -10.77 -6.43
N LYS A 566 21.36 -9.78 -7.02
CA LYS A 566 20.74 -8.93 -8.04
C LYS A 566 20.36 -9.74 -9.28
N SER A 567 21.24 -10.63 -9.74
CA SER A 567 20.99 -11.51 -10.87
C SER A 567 19.81 -12.45 -10.61
N LEU A 568 19.75 -13.05 -9.41
CA LEU A 568 18.64 -13.91 -9.01
C LEU A 568 17.30 -13.16 -9.07
N LEU A 569 17.24 -11.97 -8.48
CA LEU A 569 16.01 -11.18 -8.42
C LEU A 569 15.59 -10.61 -9.78
N ALA A 570 16.55 -10.34 -10.67
CA ALA A 570 16.28 -9.84 -12.01
C ALA A 570 15.85 -10.95 -12.99
N GLU A 571 16.51 -12.12 -12.98
CA GLU A 571 16.19 -13.25 -13.86
C GLU A 571 14.95 -14.01 -13.40
N LEU A 572 14.73 -14.10 -12.08
CA LEU A 572 13.60 -14.77 -11.47
C LEU A 572 12.81 -13.77 -10.63
N PRO A 573 12.05 -12.84 -11.25
CA PRO A 573 11.27 -11.87 -10.50
C PRO A 573 10.25 -12.58 -9.60
N TYR A 574 10.05 -12.07 -8.38
CA TYR A 574 9.09 -12.61 -7.42
C TYR A 574 7.65 -12.24 -7.80
N ALA A 575 7.46 -11.00 -8.25
CA ALA A 575 6.20 -10.45 -8.76
C ALA A 575 6.51 -9.27 -9.69
N GLU A 576 5.54 -8.89 -10.52
CA GLU A 576 5.68 -7.81 -11.53
C GLU A 576 5.98 -6.43 -10.92
N ARG A 577 5.55 -6.19 -9.67
CA ARG A 577 5.60 -4.88 -9.02
C ARG A 577 6.74 -4.73 -8.01
N ILE A 578 7.71 -5.64 -8.04
CA ILE A 578 8.95 -5.51 -7.27
C ILE A 578 9.85 -4.48 -7.93
N THR A 579 10.45 -3.61 -7.13
CA THR A 579 11.50 -2.69 -7.59
C THR A 579 12.86 -3.14 -7.08
N LEU A 580 13.88 -3.02 -7.93
CA LEU A 580 15.25 -3.40 -7.62
C LEU A 580 16.17 -2.20 -7.90
N THR A 581 17.10 -1.92 -6.97
CA THR A 581 18.08 -0.87 -7.16
C THR A 581 18.93 -1.06 -8.43
N THR A 582 19.09 0.03 -9.19
CA THR A 582 19.89 0.06 -10.40
C THR A 582 21.40 0.13 -10.11
N MET A 583 21.80 0.42 -8.87
CA MET A 583 23.21 0.55 -8.45
C MET A 583 23.97 -0.76 -8.63
N SER A 584 25.18 -0.70 -9.19
CA SER A 584 26.10 -1.83 -9.25
C SER A 584 26.52 -2.30 -7.84
N PRO A 585 27.00 -3.55 -7.67
CA PRO A 585 27.50 -4.03 -6.38
C PRO A 585 28.51 -3.10 -5.69
N ARG A 586 29.43 -2.49 -6.45
CA ARG A 586 30.42 -1.53 -5.91
C ARG A 586 29.76 -0.24 -5.42
N GLU A 587 28.80 0.28 -6.18
CA GLU A 587 28.04 1.48 -5.78
C GLU A 587 27.17 1.21 -4.54
N ILE A 588 26.62 0.00 -4.40
CA ILE A 588 25.88 -0.43 -3.20
C ILE A 588 26.78 -0.37 -1.95
N ILE A 589 28.00 -0.89 -2.05
CA ILE A 589 28.98 -0.84 -0.94
C ILE A 589 29.33 0.61 -0.60
N ALA A 590 29.69 1.42 -1.59
CA ALA A 590 30.00 2.84 -1.39
C ALA A 590 28.82 3.61 -0.77
N TYR A 591 27.59 3.28 -1.17
CA TYR A 591 26.38 3.86 -0.60
C TYR A 591 26.17 3.45 0.86
N GLY A 592 26.39 2.17 1.19
CA GLY A 592 26.34 1.66 2.57
C GLY A 592 27.36 2.33 3.49
N GLU A 593 28.58 2.57 3.00
CA GLU A 593 29.63 3.32 3.72
C GLU A 593 29.20 4.77 3.95
N LYS A 594 28.69 5.45 2.91
CA LYS A 594 28.17 6.83 3.02
C LYS A 594 27.03 6.95 4.04
N MET A 595 26.15 5.96 4.09
CA MET A 595 25.03 5.87 5.03
C MET A 595 25.44 5.37 6.43
N GLN A 596 26.72 5.04 6.62
CA GLN A 596 27.30 4.54 7.87
C GLN A 596 26.67 3.25 8.39
N TRP A 597 26.12 2.43 7.49
CA TRP A 597 25.62 1.09 7.82
C TRP A 597 26.73 0.06 7.91
N ILE A 598 27.79 0.27 7.14
CA ILE A 598 28.97 -0.60 7.08
C ILE A 598 30.23 0.24 7.22
N ARG A 599 31.30 -0.39 7.74
CA ARG A 599 32.64 0.19 7.80
C ARG A 599 33.61 -0.68 7.00
N ARG A 600 34.61 -0.04 6.41
CA ARG A 600 35.72 -0.69 5.73
C ARG A 600 36.93 -0.77 6.64
N ILE A 601 37.43 -1.98 6.81
CA ILE A 601 38.69 -2.28 7.49
C ILE A 601 39.72 -2.53 6.39
N ARG A 602 40.69 -1.62 6.28
CA ARG A 602 41.81 -1.75 5.34
C ARG A 602 42.71 -2.90 5.79
N HIS A 603 43.05 -3.81 4.89
CA HIS A 603 43.93 -4.93 5.21
C HIS A 603 44.83 -5.27 4.01
N PRO A 604 46.12 -5.63 4.20
CA PRO A 604 47.04 -5.90 3.10
C PRO A 604 46.61 -7.00 2.13
N LEU A 605 45.80 -7.96 2.61
CA LEU A 605 45.27 -9.07 1.80
C LEU A 605 43.89 -8.78 1.16
N GLY A 606 43.42 -7.53 1.23
CA GLY A 606 42.12 -7.12 0.73
C GLY A 606 41.22 -6.60 1.85
N ASP A 607 40.44 -5.57 1.52
CA ASP A 607 39.59 -4.88 2.48
C ASP A 607 38.41 -5.76 2.95
N VAL A 608 38.03 -5.57 4.20
CA VAL A 608 36.89 -6.26 4.82
C VAL A 608 35.82 -5.24 5.17
N LEU A 609 34.58 -5.52 4.77
CA LEU A 609 33.41 -4.71 5.09
C LEU A 609 32.68 -5.37 6.25
N THR A 610 32.34 -4.60 7.29
CA THR A 610 31.67 -5.12 8.48
C THR A 610 30.59 -4.17 9.00
N SER A 611 29.61 -4.73 9.72
CA SER A 611 28.62 -3.98 10.50
C SER A 611 28.61 -4.48 11.95
N GLU A 612 28.68 -3.56 12.91
CA GLU A 612 28.86 -3.90 14.32
C GLU A 612 27.83 -3.22 15.22
N GLY A 613 27.64 -3.78 16.42
CA GLY A 613 26.82 -3.19 17.47
C GLY A 613 25.38 -2.93 17.04
N LYS A 614 24.90 -1.71 17.30
CA LYS A 614 23.52 -1.29 17.04
C LYS A 614 23.15 -1.32 15.56
N GLN A 615 24.11 -1.03 14.68
CA GLN A 615 23.90 -1.01 13.23
C GLN A 615 23.57 -2.41 12.72
N ALA A 616 24.32 -3.43 13.15
CA ALA A 616 24.05 -4.82 12.78
C ALA A 616 22.67 -5.29 13.26
N THR A 617 22.29 -4.96 14.49
CA THR A 617 20.95 -5.27 15.00
C THR A 617 19.87 -4.58 14.17
N LEU A 618 20.06 -3.32 13.77
CA LEU A 618 19.12 -2.61 12.90
C LEU A 618 19.09 -3.16 11.48
N LEU A 619 20.21 -3.66 10.93
CA LEU A 619 20.22 -4.30 9.62
C LEU A 619 19.30 -5.53 9.59
N SER A 620 19.07 -6.22 10.71
CA SER A 620 18.11 -7.34 10.76
C SER A 620 16.70 -6.90 10.33
N TYR A 621 16.30 -5.68 10.70
CA TYR A 621 15.06 -5.06 10.25
C TYR A 621 15.01 -4.94 8.73
N PHE A 622 16.06 -4.38 8.12
CA PHE A 622 16.11 -4.16 6.67
C PHE A 622 16.27 -5.46 5.89
N ARG A 623 16.95 -6.47 6.43
CA ARG A 623 16.96 -7.83 5.87
C ARG A 623 15.54 -8.39 5.79
N ASN A 624 14.79 -8.25 6.88
CA ASN A 624 13.46 -8.82 7.00
C ASN A 624 12.42 -8.19 6.05
N ASN A 625 12.66 -6.97 5.57
CA ASN A 625 11.82 -6.30 4.57
C ASN A 625 11.81 -7.00 3.19
N VAL A 626 12.79 -7.85 2.90
CA VAL A 626 12.96 -8.54 1.59
C VAL A 626 13.18 -10.04 1.72
N LEU A 627 13.09 -10.60 2.94
CA LEU A 627 13.44 -11.99 3.23
C LEU A 627 12.61 -12.99 2.40
N HIS A 628 11.33 -12.68 2.20
CA HIS A 628 10.38 -13.46 1.41
C HIS A 628 10.83 -13.65 -0.05
N LEU A 629 11.56 -12.69 -0.61
CA LEU A 629 12.07 -12.76 -1.98
C LEU A 629 13.14 -13.84 -2.16
N PHE A 630 13.87 -14.15 -1.09
CA PHE A 630 14.94 -15.15 -1.08
C PHE A 630 14.49 -16.52 -0.59
N ALA A 631 13.20 -16.72 -0.28
CA ALA A 631 12.73 -17.94 0.39
C ALA A 631 13.06 -19.22 -0.39
N ALA A 632 12.79 -19.25 -1.70
CA ALA A 632 13.07 -20.42 -2.55
C ALA A 632 14.58 -20.71 -2.65
N SER A 633 15.39 -19.69 -2.91
CA SER A 633 16.86 -19.81 -3.01
C SER A 633 17.50 -20.21 -1.69
N ALA A 634 17.04 -19.63 -0.58
CA ALA A 634 17.55 -19.94 0.75
C ALA A 634 17.16 -21.36 1.17
N TRP A 635 15.94 -21.81 0.85
CA TRP A 635 15.52 -23.18 1.11
C TRP A 635 16.38 -24.21 0.37
N ILE A 636 16.61 -23.99 -0.93
CA ILE A 636 17.51 -24.85 -1.71
C ILE A 636 18.89 -24.85 -1.06
N ALA A 637 19.43 -23.67 -0.73
CA ALA A 637 20.74 -23.56 -0.13
C ALA A 637 20.84 -24.26 1.26
N CYS A 638 19.80 -24.18 2.09
CA CYS A 638 19.69 -24.91 3.36
C CYS A 638 19.85 -26.42 3.17
N CYS A 639 19.28 -26.98 2.11
CA CYS A 639 19.38 -28.41 1.80
C CYS A 639 20.83 -28.84 1.47
N PHE A 640 21.70 -27.91 1.09
CA PHE A 640 23.10 -28.18 0.72
C PHE A 640 24.12 -27.73 1.78
N ILE A 641 23.71 -27.16 2.92
CA ILE A 641 24.65 -26.83 4.01
C ILE A 641 25.37 -28.11 4.48
N ASN A 642 24.58 -29.10 4.91
CA ASN A 642 25.10 -30.35 5.49
C ASN A 642 25.23 -31.48 4.47
N ASN A 643 24.58 -31.36 3.31
CA ASN A 643 24.58 -32.39 2.26
C ASN A 643 25.41 -31.94 1.06
N ARG A 644 26.32 -32.79 0.60
CA ARG A 644 27.08 -32.51 -0.63
C ARG A 644 26.31 -32.84 -1.90
N ARG A 645 25.43 -33.85 -1.81
CA ARG A 645 24.63 -34.38 -2.91
C ARG A 645 23.18 -34.57 -2.47
N MET A 646 22.24 -34.27 -3.34
CA MET A 646 20.82 -34.52 -3.10
C MET A 646 20.09 -34.79 -4.41
N ALA A 647 19.24 -35.83 -4.42
CA ALA A 647 18.38 -36.09 -5.56
C ALA A 647 17.34 -34.98 -5.74
N ARG A 648 17.09 -34.56 -7.00
CA ARG A 648 16.12 -33.50 -7.33
C ARG A 648 14.72 -33.84 -6.80
N ALA A 649 14.30 -35.11 -6.90
CA ALA A 649 13.02 -35.58 -6.38
C ALA A 649 12.90 -35.44 -4.84
N SER A 650 13.99 -35.72 -4.11
CA SER A 650 14.02 -35.57 -2.65
C SER A 650 13.90 -34.11 -2.23
N LEU A 651 14.60 -33.20 -2.91
CA LEU A 651 14.49 -31.76 -2.67
C LEU A 651 13.04 -31.29 -2.88
N GLN A 652 12.41 -31.67 -4.00
CA GLN A 652 11.02 -31.31 -4.26
C GLN A 652 10.04 -31.87 -3.22
N ARG A 653 10.24 -33.11 -2.76
CA ARG A 653 9.41 -33.69 -1.69
C ARG A 653 9.53 -32.90 -0.39
N LEU A 654 10.76 -32.55 0.00
CA LEU A 654 10.99 -31.73 1.21
C LEU A 654 10.43 -30.30 1.03
N SER A 655 10.55 -29.72 -0.17
CA SER A 655 9.96 -28.41 -0.50
C SER A 655 8.45 -28.40 -0.25
N ARG A 656 7.71 -29.42 -0.70
CA ARG A 656 6.26 -29.54 -0.45
C ARG A 656 5.92 -29.59 1.03
N LEU A 657 6.68 -30.37 1.78
CA LEU A 657 6.45 -30.57 3.22
C LEU A 657 6.68 -29.28 4.03
N ILE A 658 7.71 -28.50 3.69
CA ILE A 658 8.04 -27.29 4.45
C ILE A 658 7.27 -26.04 3.99
N TYR A 659 6.81 -26.03 2.73
CA TYR A 659 6.28 -24.82 2.10
C TYR A 659 5.14 -24.16 2.88
N PRO A 660 4.11 -24.88 3.40
CA PRO A 660 3.02 -24.25 4.15
C PRO A 660 3.47 -23.38 5.33
N PHE A 661 4.51 -23.83 6.05
CA PHE A 661 5.03 -23.10 7.21
C PHE A 661 5.74 -21.81 6.79
N ILE A 662 6.55 -21.89 5.73
CA ILE A 662 7.25 -20.71 5.20
C ILE A 662 6.24 -19.74 4.56
N GLN A 663 5.26 -20.27 3.84
CA GLN A 663 4.21 -19.50 3.17
C GLN A 663 3.41 -18.66 4.16
N SER A 664 2.91 -19.29 5.23
CA SER A 664 2.11 -18.60 6.25
C SER A 664 2.93 -17.59 7.06
N GLU A 665 4.21 -17.84 7.29
CA GLU A 665 5.09 -16.94 8.04
C GLU A 665 5.52 -15.72 7.19
N LEU A 666 5.76 -15.92 5.89
CA LEU A 666 6.32 -14.91 4.98
C LEU A 666 5.31 -14.37 3.97
N PHE A 667 4.04 -14.79 4.02
CA PHE A 667 2.99 -14.42 3.06
C PHE A 667 3.42 -14.61 1.59
N LEU A 668 3.85 -15.82 1.25
CA LEU A 668 4.31 -16.16 -0.12
C LEU A 668 3.12 -16.34 -1.08
N PRO A 669 3.23 -15.89 -2.35
CA PRO A 669 2.10 -15.77 -3.27
C PRO A 669 1.71 -17.07 -3.97
N TRP A 670 2.60 -18.07 -3.94
CA TRP A 670 2.42 -19.26 -4.75
C TRP A 670 1.55 -20.28 -4.02
N ASP A 671 0.81 -21.08 -4.78
CA ASP A 671 0.35 -22.36 -4.25
C ASP A 671 1.51 -23.37 -4.22
N GLU A 672 1.23 -24.60 -3.79
CA GLU A 672 2.26 -25.63 -3.70
C GLU A 672 2.88 -25.94 -5.06
N ALA A 673 2.08 -25.99 -6.14
CA ALA A 673 2.56 -26.26 -7.49
C ALA A 673 3.49 -25.13 -7.99
N GLY A 674 3.05 -23.88 -7.88
CA GLY A 674 3.84 -22.72 -8.26
C GLY A 674 5.12 -22.56 -7.44
N PHE A 675 5.12 -22.96 -6.16
CA PHE A 675 6.36 -23.01 -5.38
C PHE A 675 7.33 -24.06 -5.92
N ILE A 676 6.86 -25.23 -6.34
CA ILE A 676 7.72 -26.25 -6.95
C ILE A 676 8.28 -25.79 -8.29
N GLU A 677 7.49 -25.11 -9.13
CA GLU A 677 7.99 -24.47 -10.35
C GLU A 677 9.07 -23.43 -10.02
N ARG A 678 8.83 -22.59 -9.01
CA ARG A 678 9.83 -21.63 -8.52
C ARG A 678 11.11 -22.32 -8.05
N ILE A 679 11.01 -23.44 -7.35
CA ILE A 679 12.17 -24.22 -6.91
C ILE A 679 12.94 -24.76 -8.12
N GLN A 680 12.25 -25.29 -9.14
CA GLN A 680 12.89 -25.80 -10.35
C GLN A 680 13.64 -24.70 -11.10
N ALA A 681 13.00 -23.56 -11.35
CA ALA A 681 13.64 -22.40 -11.99
C ALA A 681 14.85 -21.90 -11.18
N THR A 682 14.76 -21.90 -9.85
CA THR A 682 15.88 -21.51 -8.98
C THR A 682 17.04 -22.50 -9.03
N ILE A 683 16.76 -23.80 -9.09
CA ILE A 683 17.79 -24.84 -9.28
C ILE A 683 18.52 -24.62 -10.60
N GLU A 684 17.78 -24.39 -11.69
CA GLU A 684 18.36 -24.14 -13.01
C GLU A 684 19.23 -22.88 -13.02
N PHE A 685 18.78 -21.81 -12.37
CA PHE A 685 19.60 -20.62 -12.16
C PHE A 685 20.90 -20.92 -11.40
N PHE A 686 20.84 -21.67 -10.29
CA PHE A 686 22.05 -22.07 -9.56
C PHE A 686 23.00 -22.95 -10.38
N VAL A 687 22.48 -23.83 -11.23
CA VAL A 687 23.30 -24.65 -12.13
C VAL A 687 23.99 -23.78 -13.18
N ARG A 688 23.25 -22.88 -13.84
CA ARG A 688 23.82 -21.95 -14.84
C ARG A 688 24.89 -21.03 -14.24
N ARG A 689 24.70 -20.59 -13.01
CA ARG A 689 25.64 -19.72 -12.28
C ARG A 689 26.80 -20.49 -11.61
N GLY A 690 26.88 -21.82 -11.78
CA GLY A 690 27.94 -22.64 -11.20
C GLY A 690 27.89 -22.78 -9.68
N VAL A 691 26.77 -22.38 -9.06
CA VAL A 691 26.53 -22.49 -7.62
C VAL A 691 26.25 -23.95 -7.23
N LEU A 692 25.52 -24.66 -8.09
CA LEU A 692 25.31 -26.11 -8.04
C LEU A 692 25.73 -26.75 -9.36
N SER A 693 25.97 -28.06 -9.35
CA SER A 693 26.20 -28.85 -10.56
C SER A 693 25.29 -30.07 -10.60
N LEU A 694 25.02 -30.58 -11.80
CA LEU A 694 24.26 -31.80 -12.02
C LEU A 694 25.21 -32.99 -12.23
N ASP A 695 24.75 -34.19 -11.89
CA ASP A 695 25.36 -35.44 -12.37
C ASP A 695 25.12 -35.65 -13.88
N ALA A 696 25.74 -36.68 -14.46
CA ALA A 696 25.66 -36.95 -15.88
C ALA A 696 24.22 -37.20 -16.35
N GLU A 697 23.38 -37.79 -15.49
CA GLU A 697 21.97 -38.09 -15.77
C GLU A 697 21.01 -36.95 -15.39
N GLY A 698 21.48 -35.84 -14.81
CA GLY A 698 20.66 -34.70 -14.41
C GLY A 698 19.70 -34.95 -13.24
N ARG A 699 19.88 -36.04 -12.48
CA ARG A 699 18.98 -36.48 -11.39
C ARG A 699 19.47 -36.04 -10.01
N VAL A 700 20.78 -35.89 -9.83
CA VAL A 700 21.42 -35.54 -8.56
C VAL A 700 22.09 -34.18 -8.67
N LEU A 701 21.73 -33.31 -7.73
CA LEU A 701 22.36 -32.01 -7.53
C LEU A 701 23.55 -32.16 -6.60
N ASN A 702 24.64 -31.49 -6.95
CA ASN A 702 25.90 -31.50 -6.24
C ASN A 702 26.31 -30.06 -5.91
N ARG A 703 26.84 -29.84 -4.71
CA ARG A 703 27.58 -28.61 -4.41
C ARG A 703 29.07 -28.83 -4.61
N GLY A 704 29.80 -27.77 -4.97
CA GLY A 704 31.25 -27.77 -5.03
C GLY A 704 31.93 -28.08 -3.69
N ALA A 705 33.26 -28.21 -3.72
CA ALA A 705 34.06 -28.42 -2.52
C ALA A 705 33.76 -27.33 -1.46
N GLY A 706 33.76 -27.70 -0.18
CA GLY A 706 33.29 -26.84 0.91
C GLY A 706 34.07 -25.54 1.13
N GLN A 707 35.26 -25.40 0.53
CA GLN A 707 36.11 -24.21 0.60
C GLN A 707 36.02 -23.32 -0.64
N GLY A 708 35.24 -23.69 -1.66
CA GLY A 708 35.08 -22.89 -2.87
C GLY A 708 34.05 -21.77 -2.73
N ASP A 709 34.15 -20.76 -3.59
CA ASP A 709 33.28 -19.58 -3.60
C ASP A 709 31.80 -19.95 -3.70
N ALA A 710 31.43 -20.90 -4.57
CA ALA A 710 30.05 -21.38 -4.69
C ALA A 710 29.48 -21.93 -3.36
N ALA A 711 30.30 -22.63 -2.57
CA ALA A 711 29.88 -23.15 -1.27
C ALA A 711 29.73 -22.02 -0.24
N PHE A 712 30.57 -20.99 -0.31
CA PHE A 712 30.41 -19.77 0.49
C PHE A 712 29.10 -19.06 0.14
N GLN A 713 28.83 -18.84 -1.15
CA GLN A 713 27.62 -18.16 -1.63
C GLN A 713 26.34 -18.89 -1.21
N LEU A 714 26.31 -20.23 -1.31
CA LEU A 714 25.20 -21.06 -0.82
C LEU A 714 25.01 -20.91 0.68
N ARG A 715 26.09 -20.98 1.47
CA ARG A 715 26.00 -20.84 2.93
C ARG A 715 25.41 -19.47 3.29
N THR A 716 25.83 -18.40 2.61
CA THR A 716 25.31 -17.05 2.83
C THR A 716 23.82 -16.94 2.47
N LEU A 717 23.38 -17.52 1.35
CA LEU A 717 21.96 -17.60 0.98
C LEU A 717 21.12 -18.32 2.03
N ALA A 718 21.61 -19.47 2.50
CA ALA A 718 20.87 -20.34 3.41
C ALA A 718 20.57 -19.68 4.78
N HIS A 719 21.44 -18.79 5.26
CA HIS A 719 21.25 -18.07 6.52
C HIS A 719 19.97 -17.21 6.54
N SER A 720 19.42 -16.86 5.37
CA SER A 720 18.15 -16.14 5.26
C SER A 720 16.97 -16.92 5.88
N LEU A 721 16.97 -18.25 5.81
CA LEU A 721 15.89 -19.08 6.39
C LEU A 721 16.35 -19.96 7.56
N LEU A 722 17.65 -20.06 7.82
CA LEU A 722 18.18 -20.94 8.85
C LEU A 722 17.57 -20.67 10.24
N GLN A 723 17.44 -19.39 10.62
CA GLN A 723 16.82 -18.98 11.88
C GLN A 723 15.34 -19.39 11.98
N ALA A 724 14.59 -19.40 10.87
CA ALA A 724 13.21 -19.89 10.86
C ALA A 724 13.18 -21.39 11.16
N PHE A 725 14.04 -22.17 10.50
CA PHE A 725 14.11 -23.63 10.71
C PHE A 725 14.63 -24.02 12.10
N GLU A 726 15.55 -23.25 12.67
CA GLU A 726 15.96 -23.40 14.06
C GLU A 726 14.78 -23.26 15.01
N ARG A 727 13.92 -22.23 14.82
CA ARG A 727 12.72 -22.05 15.64
C ARG A 727 11.70 -23.16 15.43
N TYR A 728 11.47 -23.60 14.19
CA TYR A 728 10.58 -24.73 13.92
C TYR A 728 11.08 -25.99 14.64
N TYR A 729 12.39 -26.23 14.60
CA TYR A 729 12.99 -27.35 15.31
C TYR A 729 12.92 -27.20 16.82
N ILE A 730 13.09 -26.00 17.40
CA ILE A 730 12.86 -25.76 18.84
C ILE A 730 11.44 -26.19 19.21
N ALA A 731 10.42 -25.76 18.46
CA ALA A 731 9.03 -26.10 18.74
C ALA A 731 8.77 -27.60 18.67
N ILE A 732 9.25 -28.27 17.61
CA ILE A 732 9.10 -29.71 17.46
C ILE A 732 9.89 -30.47 18.54
N ALA A 733 11.13 -30.09 18.82
CA ALA A 733 11.99 -30.77 19.78
C ALA A 733 11.47 -30.63 21.22
N VAL A 734 10.99 -29.45 21.61
CA VAL A 734 10.37 -29.24 22.94
C VAL A 734 9.09 -30.07 23.06
N LEU A 735 8.23 -30.07 22.04
CA LEU A 735 7.00 -30.86 22.04
C LEU A 735 7.28 -32.37 22.14
N VAL A 736 8.16 -32.88 21.27
CA VAL A 736 8.54 -34.31 21.25
C VAL A 736 9.21 -34.74 22.55
N LYS A 737 10.02 -33.88 23.17
CA LYS A 737 10.71 -34.17 24.43
C LYS A 737 9.75 -34.30 25.62
N HIS A 738 8.67 -33.52 25.62
CA HIS A 738 7.64 -33.59 26.66
C HIS A 738 6.67 -34.75 26.45
N GLY A 739 6.45 -35.18 25.20
CA GLY A 739 5.56 -36.28 24.85
C GLY A 739 4.11 -35.83 24.61
N PRO A 740 3.28 -36.69 24.00
CA PRO A 740 1.87 -36.37 23.71
C PRO A 740 1.06 -36.18 25.00
N HIS A 741 -0.01 -35.39 24.95
CA HIS A 741 -0.96 -35.12 26.05
C HIS A 741 -0.38 -34.41 27.29
N THR A 742 0.80 -33.80 27.20
CA THR A 742 1.49 -33.22 28.37
C THR A 742 1.37 -31.70 28.48
N ILE A 743 1.57 -30.98 27.38
CA ILE A 743 1.65 -29.51 27.34
C ILE A 743 0.59 -28.93 26.40
N SER A 744 0.02 -27.79 26.79
CA SER A 744 -0.87 -27.00 25.94
C SER A 744 -0.08 -26.16 24.93
N ALA A 745 -0.78 -25.62 23.93
CA ALA A 745 -0.16 -24.73 22.94
C ALA A 745 0.48 -23.48 23.58
N ALA A 746 -0.14 -22.91 24.61
CA ALA A 746 0.37 -21.73 25.32
C ALA A 746 1.62 -22.07 26.17
N GLU A 747 1.65 -23.25 26.79
CA GLU A 747 2.82 -23.74 27.52
C GLU A 747 3.98 -23.99 26.55
N LEU A 748 3.73 -24.68 25.42
CA LEU A 748 4.74 -24.91 24.39
C LEU A 748 5.33 -23.59 23.86
N GLU A 749 4.48 -22.61 23.53
CA GLU A 749 4.89 -21.27 23.08
C GLU A 749 5.84 -20.60 24.08
N ASN A 750 5.52 -20.64 25.37
CA ASN A 750 6.37 -20.08 26.42
C ASN A 750 7.70 -20.84 26.55
N LEU A 751 7.68 -22.17 26.56
CA LEU A 751 8.89 -22.98 26.65
C LEU A 751 9.82 -22.79 25.45
N CYS A 752 9.27 -22.67 24.25
CA CYS A 752 10.03 -22.35 23.03
C CYS A 752 10.70 -20.99 23.13
N THR A 753 9.95 -19.98 23.59
CA THR A 753 10.46 -18.62 23.79
C THR A 753 11.63 -18.61 24.78
N LEU A 754 11.49 -19.28 25.93
CA LEU A 754 12.56 -19.38 26.93
C LEU A 754 13.78 -20.15 26.42
N THR A 755 13.56 -21.24 25.67
CA THR A 755 14.63 -22.02 25.04
C THR A 755 15.42 -21.17 24.05
N ALA A 756 14.72 -20.41 23.20
CA ALA A 756 15.32 -19.50 22.23
C ALA A 756 16.12 -18.37 22.91
N GLN A 757 15.57 -17.74 23.95
CA GLN A 757 16.28 -16.71 24.73
C GLN A 757 17.57 -17.26 25.33
N ARG A 758 17.51 -18.45 25.93
CA ARG A 758 18.69 -19.11 26.52
C ARG A 758 19.73 -19.45 25.46
N LEU A 759 19.31 -19.87 24.27
CA LEU A 759 20.20 -20.19 23.16
C LEU A 759 20.91 -18.92 22.64
N THR A 760 20.19 -17.80 22.53
CA THR A 760 20.77 -16.49 22.19
C THR A 760 21.77 -15.98 23.22
N LEU A 761 21.62 -16.31 24.51
CA LEU A 761 22.61 -15.94 25.54
C LEU A 761 23.90 -16.78 25.45
N LEU A 762 23.83 -17.99 24.88
CA LEU A 762 24.94 -18.94 24.82
C LEU A 762 25.67 -18.96 23.47
N HIS A 763 25.07 -18.38 22.44
CA HIS A 763 25.61 -18.31 21.09
C HIS A 763 25.61 -16.86 20.59
N GLU A 764 26.48 -16.51 19.64
CA GLU A 764 26.54 -15.18 19.00
C GLU A 764 25.33 -14.87 18.09
N LEU A 765 24.13 -15.35 18.42
CA LEU A 765 22.92 -15.14 17.62
C LEU A 765 22.26 -13.80 17.97
N ASN A 766 22.71 -12.72 17.32
CA ASN A 766 22.22 -11.35 17.52
C ASN A 766 21.00 -11.00 16.64
N ALA A 767 20.01 -11.89 16.53
CA ALA A 767 18.75 -11.63 15.83
C ALA A 767 17.59 -11.54 16.83
N PRO A 768 17.09 -10.35 17.17
CA PRO A 768 16.08 -10.19 18.21
C PRO A 768 14.74 -10.88 17.91
N GLU A 769 14.45 -11.17 16.64
CA GLU A 769 13.28 -11.93 16.20
C GLU A 769 13.33 -13.43 16.55
N PHE A 770 14.49 -13.94 16.97
CA PHE A 770 14.68 -15.37 17.24
C PHE A 770 13.79 -15.88 18.38
N PHE A 771 13.54 -15.04 19.38
CA PHE A 771 12.67 -15.33 20.52
C PHE A 771 11.31 -14.60 20.45
N ASP A 772 10.89 -14.17 19.26
CA ASP A 772 9.57 -13.56 19.08
C ASP A 772 8.46 -14.59 19.31
N LYS A 773 7.73 -14.39 20.39
CA LYS A 773 6.60 -15.22 20.83
C LYS A 773 5.52 -15.38 19.76
N SER A 774 5.29 -14.36 18.92
CA SER A 774 4.28 -14.39 17.86
C SER A 774 4.63 -15.36 16.73
N LEU A 775 5.92 -15.57 16.47
CA LEU A 775 6.40 -16.46 15.41
C LEU A 775 6.28 -17.92 15.83
N PHE A 776 6.56 -18.26 17.10
CA PHE A 776 6.25 -19.58 17.65
C PHE A 776 4.74 -19.85 17.66
N LYS A 777 3.94 -18.87 18.09
CA LYS A 777 2.47 -18.99 18.06
C LYS A 777 1.94 -19.31 16.67
N GLY A 778 2.41 -18.57 15.65
CA GLY A 778 2.03 -18.77 14.27
C GLY A 778 2.37 -20.18 13.78
N PHE A 779 3.59 -20.64 14.05
CA PHE A 779 4.03 -21.99 13.67
C PHE A 779 3.20 -23.10 14.35
N ILE A 780 2.94 -22.99 15.67
CA ILE A 780 2.10 -23.96 16.40
C ILE A 780 0.67 -23.98 15.84
N GLN A 781 0.12 -22.81 15.51
CA GLN A 781 -1.21 -22.73 14.90
C GLN A 781 -1.25 -23.41 13.52
N GLN A 782 -0.21 -23.24 12.70
CA GLN A 782 -0.09 -23.92 11.40
C GLN A 782 0.04 -25.43 11.53
N LEU A 783 0.78 -25.93 12.53
CA LEU A 783 0.83 -27.36 12.83
C LEU A 783 -0.58 -27.91 13.14
N ARG A 784 -1.41 -27.13 13.84
CA ARG A 784 -2.81 -27.51 14.14
C ARG A 784 -3.71 -27.50 12.92
N GLU A 785 -3.65 -26.44 12.12
CA GLU A 785 -4.46 -26.30 10.90
C GLU A 785 -4.17 -27.42 9.90
N ARG A 786 -2.91 -27.86 9.82
CA ARG A 786 -2.47 -28.98 8.99
C ARG A 786 -2.67 -30.35 9.64
N LYS A 787 -3.23 -30.41 10.86
CA LYS A 787 -3.44 -31.63 11.64
C LYS A 787 -2.16 -32.44 11.90
N VAL A 788 -1.01 -31.77 11.94
CA VAL A 788 0.26 -32.37 12.39
C VAL A 788 0.24 -32.56 13.91
N ILE A 789 -0.43 -31.64 14.60
CA ILE A 789 -0.72 -31.73 16.04
C ILE A 789 -2.21 -31.39 16.26
N TRP A 790 -2.83 -31.92 17.30
CA TRP A 790 -4.21 -31.58 17.69
C TRP A 790 -4.32 -31.43 19.20
N THR A 791 -5.50 -31.02 19.68
CA THR A 791 -5.78 -30.87 21.11
C THR A 791 -6.68 -32.01 21.58
N ASP A 792 -6.35 -32.62 22.72
CA ASP A 792 -7.23 -33.56 23.42
C ASP A 792 -8.31 -32.84 24.24
N ASP A 793 -9.14 -33.62 24.95
CA ASP A 793 -10.24 -33.13 25.79
C ASP A 793 -9.75 -32.23 26.94
N ALA A 794 -8.50 -32.40 27.39
CA ALA A 794 -7.86 -31.58 28.41
C ALA A 794 -7.16 -30.33 27.83
N GLY A 795 -7.25 -30.10 26.52
CA GLY A 795 -6.61 -28.98 25.82
C GLY A 795 -5.09 -29.13 25.70
N LYS A 796 -4.54 -30.34 25.90
CA LYS A 796 -3.13 -30.67 25.73
C LYS A 796 -2.87 -31.13 24.30
N LEU A 797 -1.62 -30.92 23.85
CA LEU A 797 -1.22 -31.22 22.49
C LEU A 797 -0.89 -32.70 22.32
N ASP A 798 -1.43 -33.28 21.27
CA ASP A 798 -1.18 -34.66 20.83
C ASP A 798 -0.64 -34.66 19.39
N PHE A 799 0.11 -35.71 19.02
CA PHE A 799 0.79 -35.86 17.75
C PHE A 799 1.18 -37.33 17.49
N ASP A 800 1.36 -37.68 16.21
CA ASP A 800 1.72 -39.04 15.81
C ASP A 800 3.24 -39.32 15.83
N ALA A 801 3.60 -40.59 15.62
CA ALA A 801 5.00 -41.01 15.53
C ALA A 801 5.74 -40.38 14.33
N ALA A 802 5.04 -39.89 13.31
CA ALA A 802 5.66 -39.27 12.14
C ALA A 802 6.36 -37.96 12.54
N LEU A 803 5.83 -37.20 13.50
CA LEU A 803 6.49 -35.99 14.01
C LEU A 803 7.85 -36.30 14.66
N VAL A 804 7.99 -37.45 15.31
CA VAL A 804 9.26 -37.92 15.89
C VAL A 804 10.29 -38.22 14.80
N VAL A 805 9.85 -38.73 13.65
CA VAL A 805 10.72 -38.95 12.48
C VAL A 805 11.15 -37.61 11.88
N VAL A 806 10.23 -36.65 11.73
CA VAL A 806 10.54 -35.29 11.26
C VAL A 806 11.58 -34.61 12.14
N ALA A 807 11.48 -34.77 13.47
CA ALA A 807 12.49 -34.27 14.40
C ALA A 807 13.88 -34.87 14.15
N LYS A 808 13.96 -36.17 13.81
CA LYS A 808 15.24 -36.84 13.47
C LYS A 808 15.79 -36.39 12.11
N ASP A 809 14.91 -36.10 11.16
CA ASP A 809 15.26 -35.65 9.80
C ASP A 809 15.72 -34.18 9.73
N ALA A 810 15.57 -33.41 10.81
CA ALA A 810 16.13 -32.06 10.94
C ALA A 810 17.65 -32.01 10.69
N LYS A 811 18.37 -33.14 10.76
CA LYS A 811 19.79 -33.26 10.39
C LYS A 811 20.09 -32.84 8.95
N VAL A 812 19.09 -32.85 8.06
CA VAL A 812 19.24 -32.41 6.67
C VAL A 812 19.55 -30.91 6.61
N ILE A 813 18.95 -30.12 7.49
CA ILE A 813 18.98 -28.65 7.46
C ILE A 813 19.87 -28.09 8.56
N LEU A 814 19.78 -28.64 9.78
CA LEU A 814 20.44 -28.10 10.97
C LEU A 814 21.72 -28.86 11.33
N SER A 815 22.77 -28.10 11.67
CA SER A 815 24.06 -28.65 12.10
C SER A 815 23.91 -29.51 13.37
N ARG A 816 24.87 -30.41 13.59
CA ARG A 816 24.87 -31.27 14.80
C ARG A 816 24.95 -30.43 16.08
N GLU A 817 25.77 -29.38 16.07
CA GLU A 817 25.98 -28.48 17.21
C GLU A 817 24.69 -27.77 17.61
N ILE A 818 23.98 -27.18 16.64
CA ILE A 818 22.71 -26.48 16.88
C ILE A 818 21.66 -27.46 17.41
N ARG A 819 21.50 -28.63 16.78
CA ARG A 819 20.53 -29.63 17.24
C ARG A 819 20.81 -30.13 18.65
N HIS A 820 22.08 -30.42 18.96
CA HIS A 820 22.47 -30.86 20.30
C HIS A 820 22.30 -29.75 21.34
N GLY A 821 22.67 -28.51 20.99
CA GLY A 821 22.44 -27.33 21.82
C GLY A 821 20.97 -27.15 22.18
N ILE A 822 20.07 -27.20 21.18
CA ILE A 822 18.62 -27.10 21.38
C ILE A 822 18.11 -28.23 22.29
N LEU A 823 18.48 -29.49 22.03
CA LEU A 823 18.02 -30.63 22.84
C LEU A 823 18.51 -30.58 24.29
N LYS A 824 19.74 -30.09 24.51
CA LYS A 824 20.33 -29.91 25.84
C LYS A 824 19.66 -28.78 26.61
N LEU A 825 19.31 -27.68 25.93
CA LEU A 825 18.69 -26.50 26.54
C LEU A 825 17.17 -26.62 26.71
N ALA A 826 16.53 -27.46 25.90
CA ALA A 826 15.09 -27.71 25.99
C ALA A 826 14.73 -28.17 27.42
N PRO A 827 13.69 -27.59 28.04
CA PRO A 827 13.26 -27.96 29.38
C PRO A 827 12.98 -29.47 29.49
N GLN A 828 13.22 -30.05 30.67
CA GLN A 828 12.86 -31.44 30.94
C GLN A 828 11.39 -31.51 31.37
N PRO A 829 10.65 -32.59 31.03
CA PRO A 829 9.35 -32.84 31.62
C PRO A 829 9.48 -32.89 33.15
N LYS A 830 8.53 -32.31 33.87
CA LYS A 830 8.50 -32.41 35.34
C LYS A 830 8.37 -33.89 35.70
N THR A 831 9.35 -34.43 36.42
CA THR A 831 9.29 -35.78 36.99
C THR A 831 8.11 -35.83 37.98
N PRO A 832 7.33 -36.94 38.07
CA PRO A 832 6.19 -37.06 39.00
C PRO A 832 6.51 -36.66 40.45
N ALA A 833 7.74 -36.94 40.91
CA ALA A 833 8.23 -36.58 42.25
C ALA A 833 8.28 -35.05 42.53
N ALA A 834 8.32 -34.21 41.49
CA ALA A 834 8.33 -32.75 41.64
C ALA A 834 6.91 -32.15 41.74
N VAL A 835 5.87 -32.94 41.47
CA VAL A 835 4.46 -32.53 41.60
C VAL A 835 3.99 -32.73 43.05
N GLU A 836 4.39 -33.82 43.71
CA GLU A 836 4.11 -34.05 45.14
C GLU A 836 4.78 -33.00 46.05
N ALA A 837 6.02 -32.62 45.75
CA ALA A 837 6.71 -31.57 46.51
C ALA A 837 6.11 -30.15 46.33
N ALA A 838 5.31 -29.95 45.28
CA ALA A 838 4.60 -28.69 45.03
C ALA A 838 3.19 -28.68 45.63
N SER A 839 2.53 -29.83 45.74
CA SER A 839 1.26 -29.97 46.49
C SER A 839 1.48 -29.87 48.01
N ASP A 840 2.59 -30.38 48.53
CA ASP A 840 2.93 -30.27 49.96
C ASP A 840 3.33 -28.86 50.41
N LYS A 841 3.61 -27.95 49.46
CA LYS A 841 3.84 -26.52 49.75
C LYS A 841 2.60 -25.65 49.57
N ALA A 842 1.47 -26.24 49.16
CA ALA A 842 0.19 -25.57 48.99
C ALA A 842 -0.91 -26.12 49.91
N ALA A 843 -0.55 -26.96 50.88
CA ALA A 843 -1.39 -27.39 51.99
C ALA A 843 -1.11 -26.55 53.25
#